data_AF-A0A9D8JCB7-F1
#
_entry.id   AF-A0A9D8JCB7-F1
#
_cell.length_a   1.000
_cell.length_b   1.000
_cell.length_c   1.000
_cell.angle_alpha   90.00
_cell.angle_beta   90.00
_cell.angle_gamma   90.00
#
_symmetry.space_group_name_H-M   'P 1'
#
loop_
_entity.id
_entity.type
_entity.pdbx_description
1 polymer ?
#
loop_
_entity_poly.entity_id
_entity_poly.type
_entity_poly.pdbx_seq_one_letter_code
_entity_poly.pdbx_strand_id
1 'polypeptide(L)'
;MDIISSVAKKLDQGIRLSEDDALALFQSNELVALGQLADQVNRKKNRDLVFYNVNRHINPTNICALSCKFCAYSRKPGEEGAYAYSIEEMVTKAGEAVAQGATEVHMVGGLHPRWKFDHYKDMIKAVKAAFPHVHVKAFTAVELDWLARRARKTIEEVLRELQDVGLGSLPGGGAEIFHPEIRDVICDTKVSAEQWLDTHRLAHRLGMHSNCTMLYGHIENYGHRVDHMRRLRELQDETGGFNAFIPLAFQPFQNEMGIDRYTFGYDDLKTLAIARLYLDNFRHIKSYWIMLGQEIAQLGLQFGANDLDGTVIEEKISRMAGGRSGMAMSRSFIEQLIHKSKRIPCERDTLYKPVRAPEVTALPDPRDIVRQTINKADYGDTLTGDDLELLATEASLHDLGRLASARIATADGGLDGSIAPTATVRLPEFAAAAEALTKLVEICESSVTKFTLEPRVIALDLASHVRDAHTWSLPALSELITACRERFPRQEIALWGTKGLWRLANAASLKLDQAAQLLSQAGLQLFASSPAESETDLTHNEVAAVHEALHKAGIDTEARVELSAPAFSSGEPQWSNFLRRVELFAQVKARSNGLRGVAVAASPDSFVTTSEYLRAVALTRLASGHGATIIAPLAQIPTISQVHGLGTASYQHPAEKVAAVALHYGANDLGAIDVASLSPVAVMQQVRAAGFRPMLRATVKEPVSSEVTELISKSLRHAPSAFVD
;
A
#
# COMPACT_ATOMS: atom_id res chain seq x y z
N MET A 1 1.08 -24.06 -21.95
CA MET A 1 1.80 -24.05 -20.66
C MET A 1 1.56 -22.67 -20.09
N ASP A 2 1.15 -22.56 -18.83
CA ASP A 2 0.95 -21.28 -18.17
C ASP A 2 2.24 -20.41 -18.26
N ILE A 3 2.08 -19.08 -18.36
CA ILE A 3 3.18 -18.13 -18.55
C ILE A 3 4.16 -18.16 -17.39
N ILE A 4 3.69 -18.28 -16.15
CA ILE A 4 4.56 -18.36 -14.97
C ILE A 4 5.42 -19.61 -15.05
N SER A 5 4.81 -20.76 -15.37
CA SER A 5 5.51 -22.04 -15.54
C SER A 5 6.57 -21.99 -16.65
N SER A 6 6.24 -21.34 -17.77
CA SER A 6 7.16 -21.15 -18.91
C SER A 6 8.38 -20.30 -18.52
N VAL A 7 8.14 -19.16 -17.86
CA VAL A 7 9.18 -18.25 -17.39
C VAL A 7 10.05 -18.91 -16.32
N ALA A 8 9.46 -19.62 -15.36
CA ALA A 8 10.21 -20.35 -14.34
C ALA A 8 11.19 -21.36 -14.96
N LYS A 9 10.74 -22.13 -15.96
CA LYS A 9 11.60 -23.08 -16.69
C LYS A 9 12.76 -22.36 -17.39
N LYS A 10 12.52 -21.22 -18.04
CA LYS A 10 13.58 -20.41 -18.67
C LYS A 10 14.60 -19.96 -17.64
N LEU A 11 14.15 -19.42 -16.50
CA LEU A 11 15.03 -18.94 -15.43
C LEU A 11 15.87 -20.07 -14.81
N ASP A 12 15.30 -21.25 -14.60
CA ASP A 12 16.03 -22.42 -14.10
C ASP A 12 17.09 -22.93 -15.09
N GLN A 13 16.85 -22.72 -16.38
CA GLN A 13 17.81 -23.01 -17.45
C GLN A 13 18.82 -21.86 -17.69
N GLY A 14 18.74 -20.76 -16.94
CA GLY A 14 19.59 -19.58 -17.14
C GLY A 14 19.29 -18.83 -18.44
N ILE A 15 18.12 -19.03 -19.03
CA ILE A 15 17.69 -18.36 -20.27
C ILE A 15 17.14 -16.98 -19.91
N ARG A 16 17.74 -15.95 -20.50
CA ARG A 16 17.27 -14.56 -20.40
C ARG A 16 15.87 -14.41 -21.00
N LEU A 17 15.01 -13.66 -20.31
CA LEU A 17 13.63 -13.40 -20.75
C LEU A 17 13.60 -12.44 -21.95
N SER A 18 12.75 -12.77 -22.93
CA SER A 18 12.46 -11.91 -24.08
C SER A 18 11.48 -10.80 -23.73
N GLU A 19 11.33 -9.82 -24.62
CA GLU A 19 10.32 -8.77 -24.49
C GLU A 19 8.90 -9.34 -24.44
N ASP A 20 8.62 -10.37 -25.25
CA ASP A 20 7.33 -11.07 -25.25
C ASP A 20 7.05 -11.76 -23.90
N ASP A 21 8.08 -12.34 -23.26
CA ASP A 21 7.93 -12.89 -21.91
C ASP A 21 7.54 -11.79 -20.92
N ALA A 22 8.22 -10.64 -20.96
CA ALA A 22 7.92 -9.52 -20.06
C ALA A 22 6.52 -8.94 -20.28
N LEU A 23 6.09 -8.79 -21.54
CA LEU A 23 4.75 -8.36 -21.90
C LEU A 23 3.68 -9.33 -21.41
N ALA A 24 3.90 -10.64 -21.62
CA ALA A 24 2.98 -11.68 -21.15
C ALA A 24 2.88 -11.69 -19.62
N LEU A 25 3.99 -11.45 -18.90
CA LEU A 25 3.96 -11.29 -17.44
C LEU A 25 3.16 -10.05 -17.01
N PHE A 26 3.29 -8.92 -17.71
CA PHE A 26 2.46 -7.73 -17.43
C PHE A 26 0.97 -7.98 -17.69
N GLN A 27 0.62 -8.87 -18.61
CA GLN A 27 -0.76 -9.25 -18.91
C GLN A 27 -1.33 -10.32 -17.97
N SER A 28 -0.48 -11.03 -17.22
CA SER A 28 -0.91 -12.06 -16.26
C SER A 28 -1.58 -11.46 -15.03
N ASN A 29 -2.60 -12.14 -14.50
CA ASN A 29 -3.26 -11.76 -13.24
C ASN A 29 -2.70 -12.53 -12.02
N GLU A 30 -1.69 -13.38 -12.21
CA GLU A 30 -1.13 -14.24 -11.16
C GLU A 30 -0.08 -13.51 -10.30
N LEU A 31 -0.51 -12.44 -9.62
CA LEU A 31 0.37 -11.57 -8.83
C LEU A 31 1.24 -12.34 -7.84
N VAL A 32 0.65 -13.25 -7.06
CA VAL A 32 1.36 -14.00 -6.02
C VAL A 32 2.44 -14.90 -6.62
N ALA A 33 2.13 -15.59 -7.72
CA ALA A 33 3.09 -16.49 -8.38
C ALA A 33 4.24 -15.70 -9.05
N LEU A 34 3.93 -14.56 -9.67
CA LEU A 34 4.91 -13.61 -10.20
C LEU A 34 5.84 -13.09 -9.09
N GLY A 35 5.27 -12.68 -7.95
CA GLY A 35 6.01 -12.23 -6.77
C GLY A 35 6.94 -13.32 -6.24
N GLN A 36 6.45 -14.56 -6.10
CA GLN A 36 7.22 -15.71 -5.65
C GLN A 36 8.45 -15.95 -6.54
N LEU A 37 8.27 -15.92 -7.86
CA LEU A 37 9.35 -16.14 -8.81
C LEU A 37 10.40 -15.01 -8.73
N ALA A 38 9.95 -13.76 -8.64
CA ALA A 38 10.84 -12.61 -8.47
C ALA A 38 11.62 -12.68 -7.14
N ASP A 39 10.96 -13.09 -6.05
CA ASP A 39 11.58 -13.27 -4.74
C ASP A 39 12.67 -14.33 -4.75
N GLN A 40 12.40 -15.47 -5.41
CA GLN A 40 13.38 -16.55 -5.58
C GLN A 40 14.61 -16.07 -6.36
N VAL A 41 14.42 -15.34 -7.47
CA VAL A 41 15.54 -14.76 -8.23
C VAL A 41 16.32 -13.76 -7.37
N ASN A 42 15.62 -12.94 -6.57
CA ASN A 42 16.27 -12.01 -5.66
C ASN A 42 17.08 -12.73 -4.57
N ARG A 43 16.53 -13.78 -3.95
CA ARG A 43 17.22 -14.60 -2.94
C ARG A 43 18.46 -15.28 -3.51
N LYS A 44 18.41 -15.78 -4.76
CA LYS A 44 19.59 -16.32 -5.45
C LYS A 44 20.71 -15.25 -5.60
N LYS A 45 20.35 -13.99 -5.85
CA LYS A 45 21.31 -12.87 -6.04
C LYS A 45 21.80 -12.22 -4.75
N ASN A 46 20.90 -12.02 -3.78
CA ASN A 46 21.09 -11.13 -2.64
C ASN A 46 20.83 -11.81 -1.29
N ARG A 47 20.48 -13.11 -1.28
CA ARG A 47 20.04 -13.84 -0.08
C ARG A 47 18.86 -13.11 0.59
N ASP A 48 18.93 -12.91 1.90
CA ASP A 48 17.94 -12.17 2.69
C ASP A 48 18.30 -10.71 2.92
N LEU A 49 19.37 -10.22 2.30
CA LEU A 49 19.82 -8.84 2.51
C LEU A 49 18.89 -7.85 1.80
N VAL A 50 18.43 -6.88 2.58
CA VAL A 50 17.73 -5.69 2.08
C VAL A 50 18.57 -4.47 2.42
N PHE A 51 18.96 -3.75 1.37
CA PHE A 51 19.85 -2.63 1.47
C PHE A 51 19.08 -1.34 1.81
N TYR A 52 19.69 -0.49 2.62
CA TYR A 52 19.23 0.89 2.85
C TYR A 52 20.44 1.78 3.14
N ASN A 53 20.33 3.10 3.00
CA ASN A 53 21.37 4.04 3.44
C ASN A 53 20.82 5.17 4.33
N VAL A 54 21.74 5.90 4.96
CA VAL A 54 21.44 7.18 5.61
C VAL A 54 21.89 8.28 4.65
N ASN A 55 20.94 9.00 4.07
CA ASN A 55 21.19 9.97 3.01
C ASN A 55 20.43 11.29 3.23
N ARG A 56 20.90 12.32 2.53
CA ARG A 56 20.28 13.65 2.46
C ARG A 56 20.01 14.01 1.01
N HIS A 57 18.77 14.35 0.71
CA HIS A 57 18.44 15.00 -0.55
C HIS A 57 18.60 16.51 -0.36
N ILE A 58 19.38 17.13 -1.23
CA ILE A 58 19.50 18.59 -1.32
C ILE A 58 19.11 18.96 -2.73
N ASN A 59 17.96 19.63 -2.88
CA ASN A 59 17.59 20.18 -4.18
C ASN A 59 18.07 21.64 -4.26
N PRO A 60 19.15 21.96 -5.00
CA PRO A 60 19.77 23.29 -4.94
C PRO A 60 18.82 24.41 -5.36
N THR A 61 17.89 24.12 -6.27
CA THR A 61 16.91 25.08 -6.78
C THR A 61 15.77 24.35 -7.45
N ASN A 62 14.56 24.91 -7.39
CA ASN A 62 13.44 24.47 -8.22
C ASN A 62 13.24 25.33 -9.48
N ILE A 63 14.10 26.33 -9.71
CA ILE A 63 14.06 27.18 -10.90
C ILE A 63 14.56 26.37 -12.09
N CYS A 64 13.72 26.21 -13.11
CA CYS A 64 14.02 25.33 -14.23
C CYS A 64 13.74 26.00 -15.58
N ALA A 65 14.69 25.86 -16.51
CA ALA A 65 14.51 26.28 -17.89
C ALA A 65 13.43 25.44 -18.63
N LEU A 66 13.26 24.17 -18.27
CA LEU A 66 12.31 23.25 -18.89
C LEU A 66 10.88 23.38 -18.33
N SER A 67 9.91 22.82 -19.06
CA SER A 67 8.49 22.73 -18.68
C SER A 67 7.98 21.29 -18.89
N CYS A 68 8.43 20.34 -18.08
CA CYS A 68 7.93 18.96 -18.21
C CYS A 68 6.50 18.87 -17.66
N LYS A 69 5.58 18.28 -18.43
CA LYS A 69 4.15 18.29 -18.10
C LYS A 69 3.82 17.55 -16.80
N PHE A 70 4.60 16.56 -16.42
CA PHE A 70 4.43 15.80 -15.16
C PHE A 70 5.12 16.44 -13.95
N CYS A 71 5.93 17.49 -14.15
CA CYS A 71 6.83 18.00 -13.11
C CYS A 71 6.18 19.16 -12.35
N ALA A 72 5.64 18.87 -11.17
CA ALA A 72 5.12 19.90 -10.27
C ALA A 72 6.20 20.70 -9.52
N TYR A 73 7.45 20.21 -9.55
CA TYR A 73 8.56 20.81 -8.81
C TYR A 73 9.05 22.11 -9.46
N SER A 74 9.08 22.18 -10.78
CA SER A 74 9.69 23.30 -11.51
C SER A 74 8.94 24.61 -11.31
N ARG A 75 9.70 25.70 -11.23
CA ARG A 75 9.23 27.08 -11.30
C ARG A 75 10.04 27.87 -12.32
N LYS A 76 9.45 28.85 -12.98
CA LYS A 76 10.17 29.86 -13.77
C LYS A 76 10.74 30.95 -12.85
N PRO A 77 11.79 31.67 -13.27
CA PRO A 77 12.34 32.76 -12.48
C PRO A 77 11.27 33.80 -12.13
N GLY A 78 11.08 34.06 -10.83
CA GLY A 78 10.10 35.02 -10.32
C GLY A 78 8.70 34.45 -10.07
N GLU A 79 8.44 33.19 -10.40
CA GLU A 79 7.19 32.53 -10.00
C GLU A 79 7.12 32.30 -8.48
N GLU A 80 5.90 32.22 -7.96
CA GLU A 80 5.66 31.92 -6.56
C GLU A 80 6.26 30.56 -6.16
N GLY A 81 6.97 30.55 -5.03
CA GLY A 81 7.67 29.37 -4.53
C GLY A 81 8.97 29.04 -5.27
N ALA A 82 9.43 29.87 -6.22
CA ALA A 82 10.76 29.77 -6.80
C ALA A 82 11.84 30.03 -5.74
N TYR A 83 12.85 29.16 -5.65
CA TYR A 83 13.99 29.31 -4.75
C TYR A 83 15.29 28.83 -5.37
N ALA A 84 16.40 29.35 -4.86
CA ALA A 84 17.76 28.91 -5.16
C ALA A 84 18.60 29.03 -3.89
N TYR A 85 19.14 27.92 -3.40
CA TYR A 85 19.98 27.91 -2.21
C TYR A 85 21.37 28.47 -2.49
N SER A 86 21.91 29.18 -1.50
CA SER A 86 23.33 29.50 -1.41
C SER A 86 24.16 28.24 -1.12
N ILE A 87 25.46 28.31 -1.41
CA ILE A 87 26.38 27.19 -1.14
C ILE A 87 26.49 26.94 0.37
N GLU A 88 26.46 28.01 1.16
CA GLU A 88 26.50 27.96 2.62
C GLU A 88 25.26 27.25 3.20
N GLU A 89 24.07 27.51 2.65
CA GLU A 89 22.85 26.78 3.04
C GLU A 89 22.93 25.30 2.67
N MET A 90 23.48 24.96 1.50
CA MET A 90 23.67 23.57 1.10
C MET A 90 24.68 22.84 2.00
N VAL A 91 25.79 23.47 2.37
CA VAL A 91 26.77 22.91 3.31
C VAL A 91 26.15 22.73 4.69
N THR A 92 25.34 23.69 5.16
CA THR A 92 24.62 23.59 6.44
C THR A 92 23.69 22.38 6.44
N LYS A 93 22.88 22.22 5.38
CA LYS A 93 21.98 21.07 5.22
C LYS A 93 22.69 19.72 5.11
N ALA A 94 23.87 19.69 4.49
CA ALA A 94 24.71 18.51 4.48
C ALA A 94 25.23 18.19 5.90
N GLY A 95 25.68 19.20 6.64
CA GLY A 95 26.15 19.05 8.02
C GLY A 95 25.11 18.52 8.99
N GLU A 96 23.86 18.98 8.89
CA GLU A 96 22.72 18.45 9.67
C GLU A 96 22.55 16.94 9.48
N ALA A 97 22.72 16.46 8.25
CA ALA A 97 22.56 15.04 7.93
C ALA A 97 23.80 14.21 8.31
N VAL A 98 24.99 14.76 8.13
CA VAL A 98 26.25 14.13 8.58
C VAL A 98 26.23 13.94 10.10
N ALA A 99 25.70 14.91 10.86
CA ALA A 99 25.51 14.79 12.31
C ALA A 99 24.56 13.62 12.69
N GLN A 100 23.72 13.16 11.76
CA GLN A 100 22.83 12.01 11.91
C GLN A 100 23.40 10.71 11.29
N GLY A 101 24.65 10.75 10.84
CA GLY A 101 25.35 9.59 10.27
C GLY A 101 25.19 9.41 8.76
N ALA A 102 24.75 10.44 8.02
CA ALA A 102 24.63 10.33 6.57
C ALA A 102 26.00 10.12 5.88
N THR A 103 26.06 9.16 4.98
CA THR A 103 27.24 8.86 4.16
C THR A 103 27.10 9.37 2.72
N GLU A 104 25.90 9.83 2.36
CA GLU A 104 25.55 10.29 1.01
C GLU A 104 24.83 11.63 1.05
N VAL A 105 25.27 12.55 0.19
CA VAL A 105 24.51 13.75 -0.21
C VAL A 105 24.09 13.60 -1.66
N HIS A 106 22.78 13.59 -1.89
CA HIS A 106 22.15 13.48 -3.19
C HIS A 106 21.68 14.87 -3.66
N MET A 107 22.30 15.40 -4.74
CA MET A 107 21.98 16.73 -5.27
C MET A 107 21.40 16.69 -6.68
N VAL A 108 20.12 17.03 -6.80
CA VAL A 108 19.40 17.16 -8.09
C VAL A 108 18.45 18.35 -8.02
N GLY A 109 18.31 19.13 -9.09
CA GLY A 109 17.45 20.30 -9.08
C GLY A 109 16.96 20.74 -10.45
N GLY A 110 16.44 21.96 -10.49
CA GLY A 110 16.06 22.64 -11.73
C GLY A 110 17.27 23.12 -12.53
N LEU A 111 17.05 23.30 -13.83
CA LEU A 111 18.06 23.85 -14.75
C LEU A 111 18.12 25.37 -14.64
N HIS A 112 18.84 25.89 -13.65
CA HIS A 112 18.88 27.32 -13.37
C HIS A 112 19.46 28.13 -14.56
N PRO A 113 18.71 29.10 -15.14
CA PRO A 113 19.09 29.76 -16.39
C PRO A 113 20.24 30.77 -16.25
N ARG A 114 20.62 31.14 -15.02
CA ARG A 114 21.70 32.11 -14.77
C ARG A 114 22.95 31.50 -14.14
N TRP A 115 22.89 30.27 -13.63
CA TRP A 115 24.06 29.66 -12.99
C TRP A 115 25.08 29.25 -14.05
N LYS A 116 26.36 29.50 -13.76
CA LYS A 116 27.49 29.08 -14.62
C LYS A 116 28.00 27.72 -14.15
N PHE A 117 28.70 27.00 -15.01
CA PHE A 117 29.25 25.69 -14.68
C PHE A 117 30.15 25.71 -13.42
N ASP A 118 30.95 26.77 -13.22
CA ASP A 118 31.79 26.92 -12.04
C ASP A 118 30.98 26.93 -10.73
N HIS A 119 29.77 27.49 -10.73
CA HIS A 119 28.92 27.48 -9.54
C HIS A 119 28.57 26.05 -9.10
N TYR A 120 28.31 25.15 -10.04
CA TYR A 120 28.05 23.73 -9.74
C TYR A 120 29.30 23.00 -9.23
N LYS A 121 30.49 23.35 -9.75
CA LYS A 121 31.76 22.85 -9.21
C LYS A 121 31.96 23.33 -7.78
N ASP A 122 31.69 24.60 -7.50
CA ASP A 122 31.86 25.19 -6.18
C ASP A 122 30.92 24.56 -5.13
N MET A 123 29.69 24.16 -5.52
CA MET A 123 28.81 23.38 -4.65
C MET A 123 29.46 22.08 -4.18
N ILE A 124 29.99 21.29 -5.12
CA ILE A 124 30.63 20.00 -4.80
C ILE A 124 31.86 20.23 -3.94
N LYS A 125 32.73 21.17 -4.34
CA LYS A 125 33.94 21.52 -3.59
C LYS A 125 33.63 21.89 -2.15
N ALA A 126 32.62 22.72 -1.94
CA ALA A 126 32.25 23.18 -0.60
C ALA A 126 31.75 22.03 0.29
N VAL A 127 30.87 21.16 -0.24
CA VAL A 127 30.41 19.97 0.48
C VAL A 127 31.57 19.02 0.78
N LYS A 128 32.46 18.75 -0.18
CA LYS A 128 33.63 17.87 0.00
C LYS A 128 34.67 18.46 0.93
N ALA A 129 34.88 19.77 0.93
CA ALA A 129 35.80 20.45 1.85
C ALA A 129 35.30 20.37 3.30
N ALA A 130 33.99 20.57 3.52
CA ALA A 130 33.38 20.45 4.84
C ALA A 130 33.29 18.99 5.31
N PHE A 131 32.98 18.06 4.41
CA PHE A 131 32.73 16.65 4.72
C PHE A 131 33.45 15.69 3.76
N PRO A 132 34.78 15.50 3.89
CA PRO A 132 35.58 14.73 2.93
C PRO A 132 35.17 13.26 2.77
N HIS A 133 34.55 12.66 3.79
CA HIS A 133 34.11 11.27 3.80
C HIS A 133 32.74 11.05 3.13
N VAL A 134 31.94 12.11 2.93
CA VAL A 134 30.62 12.00 2.31
C VAL A 134 30.76 11.75 0.82
N HIS A 135 29.98 10.80 0.31
CA HIS A 135 29.84 10.57 -1.13
C HIS A 135 28.86 11.57 -1.74
N VAL A 136 29.29 12.29 -2.78
CA VAL A 136 28.43 13.23 -3.50
C VAL A 136 27.85 12.54 -4.73
N LYS A 137 26.55 12.26 -4.69
CA LYS A 137 25.77 11.78 -5.84
C LYS A 137 25.00 12.96 -6.41
N ALA A 138 25.41 13.49 -7.56
CA ALA A 138 24.80 14.70 -8.08
C ALA A 138 24.63 14.69 -9.60
N PHE A 139 23.65 15.46 -10.04
CA PHE A 139 23.34 15.82 -11.42
C PHE A 139 22.92 14.64 -12.30
N THR A 140 21.66 14.70 -12.75
CA THR A 140 21.10 13.81 -13.76
C THR A 140 21.75 14.03 -15.13
N ALA A 141 21.56 13.10 -16.06
CA ALA A 141 21.99 13.29 -17.45
C ALA A 141 21.40 14.56 -18.09
N VAL A 142 20.18 14.95 -17.68
CA VAL A 142 19.51 16.19 -18.13
C VAL A 142 20.29 17.42 -17.65
N GLU A 143 20.73 17.44 -16.39
CA GLU A 143 21.54 18.53 -15.84
C GLU A 143 22.92 18.59 -16.49
N LEU A 144 23.58 17.44 -16.66
CA LEU A 144 24.91 17.38 -17.28
C LEU A 144 24.91 17.89 -18.72
N ASP A 145 23.89 17.53 -19.51
CA ASP A 145 23.70 18.04 -20.86
C ASP A 145 23.49 19.55 -20.90
N TRP A 146 22.66 20.08 -20.01
CA TRP A 146 22.47 21.52 -19.86
C TRP A 146 23.77 22.25 -19.50
N LEU A 147 24.55 21.69 -18.58
CA LEU A 147 25.84 22.24 -18.17
C LEU A 147 26.86 22.22 -19.31
N ALA A 148 26.94 21.14 -20.07
CA ALA A 148 27.81 21.02 -21.23
C ALA A 148 27.50 22.09 -22.29
N ARG A 149 26.23 22.29 -22.63
CA ARG A 149 25.80 23.35 -23.56
C ARG A 149 26.15 24.73 -23.04
N ARG A 150 25.90 25.02 -21.77
CA ARG A 150 26.23 26.33 -21.16
C ARG A 150 27.73 26.61 -21.09
N ALA A 151 28.52 25.58 -20.80
CA ALA A 151 29.97 25.67 -20.71
C ALA A 151 30.66 25.65 -22.09
N ARG A 152 29.92 25.31 -23.16
CA ARG A 152 30.46 25.00 -24.50
C ARG A 152 31.53 23.90 -24.44
N LYS A 153 31.24 22.86 -23.66
CA LYS A 153 32.09 21.69 -23.44
C LYS A 153 31.36 20.43 -23.88
N THR A 154 32.12 19.38 -24.12
CA THR A 154 31.57 18.02 -24.25
C THR A 154 31.10 17.50 -22.88
N ILE A 155 30.23 16.51 -22.88
CA ILE A 155 29.78 15.83 -21.65
C ILE A 155 30.96 15.19 -20.92
N GLU A 156 31.91 14.60 -21.66
CA GLU A 156 33.10 13.98 -21.08
C GLU A 156 33.95 15.00 -20.32
N GLU A 157 34.22 16.18 -20.90
CA GLU A 157 34.96 17.26 -20.23
C GLU A 157 34.24 17.73 -18.96
N VAL A 158 32.91 17.90 -19.03
CA VAL A 158 32.09 18.28 -17.86
C VAL A 158 32.19 17.22 -16.75
N LEU A 159 32.05 15.94 -17.11
CA LEU A 159 32.15 14.83 -16.15
C LEU A 159 33.53 14.77 -15.49
N ARG A 160 34.62 14.90 -16.27
CA ARG A 160 35.99 14.93 -15.73
C ARG A 160 36.19 16.08 -14.76
N GLU A 161 35.80 17.29 -15.13
CA GLU A 161 35.93 18.45 -14.24
C GLU A 161 35.06 18.34 -12.97
N LEU A 162 33.89 17.71 -13.06
CA LEU A 162 33.06 17.45 -11.87
C LEU A 162 33.68 16.36 -10.99
N GLN A 163 34.26 15.32 -11.58
CA GLN A 163 34.97 14.25 -10.87
C GLN A 163 36.20 14.80 -10.14
N ASP A 164 36.98 15.67 -10.79
CA ASP A 164 38.16 16.33 -10.21
C ASP A 164 37.85 17.13 -8.95
N VAL A 165 36.63 17.66 -8.86
CA VAL A 165 36.17 18.44 -7.69
C VAL A 165 35.42 17.60 -6.66
N GLY A 166 35.27 16.29 -6.91
CA GLY A 166 34.78 15.31 -5.94
C GLY A 166 33.38 14.77 -6.19
N LEU A 167 32.84 14.87 -7.42
CA LEU A 167 31.64 14.14 -7.81
C LEU A 167 31.92 12.63 -7.80
N GLY A 168 31.12 11.87 -7.04
CA GLY A 168 31.36 10.44 -6.84
C GLY A 168 30.54 9.51 -7.74
N SER A 169 29.29 9.85 -8.04
CA SER A 169 28.40 9.03 -8.88
C SER A 169 27.23 9.85 -9.42
N LEU A 170 26.51 9.31 -10.42
CA LEU A 170 25.33 9.96 -10.96
C LEU A 170 24.02 9.37 -10.41
N PRO A 171 23.00 10.18 -10.09
CA PRO A 171 21.64 9.71 -9.90
C PRO A 171 21.00 9.24 -11.22
N GLY A 172 19.87 8.56 -11.15
CA GLY A 172 19.21 7.96 -12.33
C GLY A 172 18.05 8.76 -12.93
N GLY A 173 17.74 9.95 -12.39
CA GLY A 173 16.59 10.73 -12.82
C GLY A 173 16.70 11.27 -14.25
N GLY A 174 15.57 11.74 -14.80
CA GLY A 174 15.50 12.34 -16.14
C GLY A 174 15.31 11.34 -17.29
N ALA A 175 15.30 10.04 -16.99
CA ALA A 175 15.03 8.98 -17.94
C ALA A 175 13.55 8.93 -18.35
N GLU A 176 12.63 9.06 -17.38
CA GLU A 176 11.18 9.04 -17.57
C GLU A 176 10.70 7.76 -18.29
N ILE A 177 10.03 7.89 -19.44
CA ILE A 177 9.88 6.84 -20.45
C ILE A 177 10.74 7.23 -21.67
N PHE A 178 11.39 6.24 -22.26
CA PHE A 178 12.31 6.47 -23.37
C PHE A 178 11.60 6.55 -24.73
N HIS A 179 10.50 5.80 -24.88
CA HIS A 179 9.78 5.74 -26.14
C HIS A 179 9.32 7.14 -26.60
N PRO A 180 9.64 7.57 -27.84
CA PRO A 180 9.34 8.93 -28.31
C PRO A 180 7.87 9.31 -28.22
N GLU A 181 6.95 8.37 -28.50
CA GLU A 181 5.51 8.60 -28.41
C GLU A 181 5.08 9.17 -27.04
N ILE A 182 5.71 8.70 -25.97
CA ILE A 182 5.43 9.18 -24.62
C ILE A 182 6.30 10.39 -24.30
N ARG A 183 7.59 10.32 -24.63
CA ARG A 183 8.55 11.37 -24.28
C ARG A 183 8.19 12.72 -24.90
N ASP A 184 7.77 12.74 -26.16
CA ASP A 184 7.36 13.95 -26.89
C ASP A 184 6.09 14.56 -26.30
N VAL A 185 5.27 13.76 -25.61
CA VAL A 185 4.09 14.26 -24.91
C VAL A 185 4.46 14.84 -23.56
N ILE A 186 5.29 14.15 -22.78
CA ILE A 186 5.49 14.47 -21.36
C ILE A 186 6.69 15.38 -21.07
N CYS A 187 7.71 15.38 -21.94
CA CYS A 187 8.94 16.16 -21.79
C CYS A 187 9.74 16.34 -23.10
N ASP A 188 9.09 16.83 -24.15
CA ASP A 188 9.66 17.18 -25.47
C ASP A 188 10.97 18.00 -25.46
N THR A 189 11.17 18.82 -24.43
CA THR A 189 12.33 19.72 -24.28
C THR A 189 13.48 19.12 -23.48
N LYS A 190 13.32 17.92 -22.90
CA LYS A 190 14.42 17.18 -22.25
C LYS A 190 15.34 16.53 -23.29
N VAL A 191 16.52 16.09 -22.85
CA VAL A 191 17.42 15.26 -23.66
C VAL A 191 16.70 14.02 -24.20
N SER A 192 17.09 13.51 -25.37
CA SER A 192 16.53 12.27 -25.89
C SER A 192 16.95 11.07 -25.03
N ALA A 193 16.32 9.91 -25.28
CA ALA A 193 16.69 8.67 -24.61
C ALA A 193 18.14 8.24 -24.94
N GLU A 194 18.58 8.42 -26.19
CA GLU A 194 19.95 8.15 -26.63
C GLU A 194 20.95 9.06 -25.91
N GLN A 195 20.67 10.36 -25.84
CA GLN A 195 21.52 11.33 -25.13
C GLN A 195 21.63 11.00 -23.63
N TRP A 196 20.52 10.58 -23.02
CA TRP A 196 20.51 10.12 -21.63
C TRP A 196 21.42 8.88 -21.47
N LEU A 197 21.24 7.86 -22.31
CA LEU A 197 22.04 6.63 -22.28
C LEU A 197 23.51 6.89 -22.56
N ASP A 198 23.84 7.76 -23.53
CA ASP A 198 25.22 8.14 -23.87
C ASP A 198 25.93 8.85 -22.71
N THR A 199 25.21 9.71 -21.98
CA THR A 199 25.77 10.38 -20.80
C THR A 199 26.16 9.36 -19.72
N HIS A 200 25.28 8.38 -19.44
CA HIS A 200 25.58 7.31 -18.50
C HIS A 200 26.69 6.38 -19.02
N ARG A 201 26.70 6.06 -20.31
CA ARG A 201 27.77 5.28 -20.97
C ARG A 201 29.14 5.96 -20.80
N LEU A 202 29.22 7.27 -21.00
CA LEU A 202 30.44 8.04 -20.78
C LEU A 202 30.87 8.03 -19.31
N ALA A 203 29.94 8.28 -18.39
CA ALA A 203 30.23 8.22 -16.96
C ALA A 203 30.79 6.85 -16.53
N HIS A 204 30.20 5.76 -17.03
CA HIS A 204 30.68 4.40 -16.75
C HIS A 204 32.08 4.14 -17.31
N ARG A 205 32.37 4.64 -18.53
CA ARG A 205 33.72 4.55 -19.12
C ARG A 205 34.77 5.35 -18.34
N LEU A 206 34.36 6.41 -17.63
CA LEU A 206 35.20 7.17 -16.71
C LEU A 206 35.32 6.53 -15.31
N GLY A 207 34.77 5.33 -15.11
CA GLY A 207 34.81 4.60 -13.85
C GLY A 207 33.80 5.07 -12.81
N MET A 208 32.86 5.95 -13.18
CA MET A 208 31.77 6.36 -12.28
C MET A 208 30.64 5.33 -12.32
N HIS A 209 29.98 5.14 -11.19
CA HIS A 209 28.72 4.40 -11.14
C HIS A 209 27.52 5.34 -11.26
N SER A 210 26.37 4.79 -11.64
CA SER A 210 25.11 5.52 -11.64
C SER A 210 23.90 4.65 -11.25
N ASN A 211 22.74 5.28 -11.08
CA ASN A 211 21.45 4.57 -11.04
C ASN A 211 20.69 4.82 -12.35
N CYS A 212 19.59 4.10 -12.56
CA CYS A 212 18.63 4.38 -13.63
C CYS A 212 17.20 4.30 -13.09
N THR A 213 16.29 5.10 -13.66
CA THR A 213 14.89 5.16 -13.23
C THR A 213 13.93 4.95 -14.38
N MET A 214 12.70 4.52 -14.10
CA MET A 214 11.60 4.50 -15.07
C MET A 214 10.35 5.11 -14.42
N LEU A 215 9.82 6.20 -14.98
CA LEU A 215 8.55 6.80 -14.52
C LEU A 215 7.39 5.99 -15.10
N TYR A 216 6.49 5.46 -14.27
CA TYR A 216 5.41 4.60 -14.72
C TYR A 216 4.07 4.92 -14.07
N GLY A 217 2.99 4.41 -14.67
CA GLY A 217 1.61 4.53 -14.21
C GLY A 217 0.95 5.84 -14.61
N HIS A 218 1.35 6.42 -15.75
CA HIS A 218 0.77 7.64 -16.32
C HIS A 218 0.04 7.32 -17.64
N ILE A 219 0.55 7.81 -18.78
CA ILE A 219 -0.06 7.62 -20.10
C ILE A 219 0.57 6.46 -20.89
N GLU A 220 1.64 5.84 -20.36
CA GLU A 220 2.35 4.79 -21.05
C GLU A 220 1.62 3.44 -21.00
N ASN A 221 1.87 2.58 -21.99
CA ASN A 221 1.44 1.18 -21.96
C ASN A 221 2.60 0.25 -21.53
N TYR A 222 2.31 -1.04 -21.32
CA TYR A 222 3.31 -2.01 -20.91
C TYR A 222 4.43 -2.22 -21.94
N GLY A 223 4.17 -2.04 -23.24
CA GLY A 223 5.19 -2.04 -24.29
C GLY A 223 6.24 -0.95 -24.09
N HIS A 224 5.80 0.27 -23.74
CA HIS A 224 6.71 1.37 -23.42
C HIS A 224 7.59 1.08 -22.20
N ARG A 225 7.07 0.38 -21.18
CA ARG A 225 7.86 -0.05 -20.01
C ARG A 225 8.90 -1.12 -20.40
N VAL A 226 8.51 -2.09 -21.22
CA VAL A 226 9.40 -3.15 -21.68
C VAL A 226 10.51 -2.60 -22.57
N ASP A 227 10.21 -1.70 -23.52
CA ASP A 227 11.24 -1.00 -24.32
C ASP A 227 12.20 -0.23 -23.42
N HIS A 228 11.69 0.53 -22.45
CA HIS A 228 12.52 1.29 -21.53
C HIS A 228 13.49 0.37 -20.76
N MET A 229 12.98 -0.71 -20.17
CA MET A 229 13.82 -1.69 -19.46
C MET A 229 14.80 -2.42 -20.38
N ARG A 230 14.42 -2.72 -21.62
CA ARG A 230 15.31 -3.36 -22.62
C ARG A 230 16.53 -2.49 -22.87
N ARG A 231 16.33 -1.20 -23.12
CA ARG A 231 17.41 -0.23 -23.40
C ARG A 231 18.37 -0.06 -22.21
N LEU A 232 17.82 -0.04 -20.99
CA LEU A 232 18.64 -0.05 -19.77
C LEU A 232 19.45 -1.34 -19.63
N ARG A 233 18.82 -2.50 -19.91
CA ARG A 233 19.46 -3.81 -19.88
C ARG A 233 20.61 -3.91 -20.88
N GLU A 234 20.43 -3.41 -22.10
CA GLU A 234 21.49 -3.37 -23.13
C GLU A 234 22.68 -2.50 -22.70
N LEU A 235 22.43 -1.28 -22.21
CA LEU A 235 23.53 -0.43 -21.72
C LEU A 235 24.24 -1.05 -20.50
N GLN A 236 23.51 -1.78 -19.65
CA GLN A 236 24.10 -2.50 -18.53
C GLN A 236 24.95 -3.69 -19.01
N ASP A 237 24.57 -4.38 -20.09
CA ASP A 237 25.42 -5.41 -20.72
C ASP A 237 26.72 -4.80 -21.27
N GLU A 238 26.64 -3.60 -21.83
CA GLU A 238 27.81 -2.89 -22.38
C GLU A 238 28.79 -2.40 -21.30
N THR A 239 28.28 -1.88 -20.18
CA THR A 239 29.07 -1.05 -19.27
C THR A 239 29.13 -1.55 -17.82
N GLY A 240 28.13 -2.31 -17.36
CA GLY A 240 28.01 -2.76 -15.97
C GLY A 240 27.96 -1.66 -14.91
N GLY A 241 27.80 -0.39 -15.30
CA GLY A 241 27.99 0.74 -14.40
C GLY A 241 26.76 1.16 -13.58
N PHE A 242 25.56 0.64 -13.91
CA PHE A 242 24.38 0.86 -13.09
C PHE A 242 24.43 0.04 -11.81
N ASN A 243 24.17 0.69 -10.68
CA ASN A 243 24.01 0.05 -9.38
C ASN A 243 22.58 -0.47 -9.19
N ALA A 244 21.58 0.41 -9.39
CA ALA A 244 20.18 0.08 -9.15
C ALA A 244 19.23 0.60 -10.22
N PHE A 245 18.21 -0.22 -10.49
CA PHE A 245 17.01 0.19 -11.20
C PHE A 245 15.94 0.66 -10.20
N ILE A 246 15.31 1.79 -10.51
CA ILE A 246 14.35 2.47 -9.63
C ILE A 246 13.07 2.77 -10.41
N PRO A 247 12.02 1.93 -10.31
CA PRO A 247 10.71 2.29 -10.84
C PRO A 247 10.12 3.42 -9.98
N LEU A 248 9.71 4.50 -10.64
CA LEU A 248 9.15 5.70 -10.02
C LEU A 248 7.65 5.74 -10.31
N ALA A 249 6.83 5.51 -9.29
CA ALA A 249 5.38 5.61 -9.39
C ALA A 249 4.98 7.08 -9.64
N PHE A 250 4.23 7.31 -10.71
CA PHE A 250 3.75 8.65 -11.08
C PHE A 250 2.93 9.31 -9.97
N GLN A 251 3.16 10.61 -9.77
CA GLN A 251 2.47 11.45 -8.80
C GLN A 251 1.57 12.44 -9.56
N PRO A 252 0.23 12.33 -9.45
CA PRO A 252 -0.73 12.95 -10.37
C PRO A 252 -0.96 14.45 -10.19
N PHE A 253 -0.57 15.05 -9.07
CA PHE A 253 -1.04 16.39 -8.73
C PHE A 253 -0.06 17.51 -9.08
N GLN A 254 -0.61 18.72 -9.17
CA GLN A 254 0.14 19.97 -9.41
C GLN A 254 0.97 19.95 -10.70
N ASN A 255 0.47 19.27 -11.74
CA ASN A 255 1.14 19.15 -13.02
C ASN A 255 0.12 19.27 -14.17
N GLU A 256 0.60 19.28 -15.42
CA GLU A 256 -0.17 19.52 -16.65
C GLU A 256 -0.63 18.22 -17.33
N MET A 257 -0.45 17.05 -16.71
CA MET A 257 -0.81 15.77 -17.32
C MET A 257 -2.32 15.49 -17.34
N GLY A 258 -3.11 16.19 -16.51
CA GLY A 258 -4.55 15.98 -16.40
C GLY A 258 -4.95 14.60 -15.87
N ILE A 259 -4.02 13.86 -15.28
CA ILE A 259 -4.26 12.59 -14.60
C ILE A 259 -4.51 12.89 -13.13
N ASP A 260 -5.62 12.40 -12.59
CA ASP A 260 -6.10 12.68 -11.23
C ASP A 260 -6.01 11.46 -10.29
N ARG A 261 -5.34 10.39 -10.72
CA ARG A 261 -5.18 9.14 -9.98
C ARG A 261 -3.72 8.77 -9.79
N TYR A 262 -3.40 8.18 -8.63
CA TYR A 262 -2.10 7.56 -8.39
C TYR A 262 -2.00 6.20 -9.06
N THR A 263 -0.79 5.65 -9.05
CA THR A 263 -0.55 4.25 -9.35
C THR A 263 -1.21 3.33 -8.32
N PHE A 264 -1.60 2.15 -8.79
CA PHE A 264 -2.21 1.12 -7.98
C PHE A 264 -1.16 0.19 -7.39
N GLY A 265 -1.30 -0.19 -6.10
CA GLY A 265 -0.38 -1.13 -5.45
C GLY A 265 -0.22 -2.47 -6.19
N TYR A 266 -1.27 -2.93 -6.87
CA TYR A 266 -1.22 -4.09 -7.77
C TYR A 266 -0.21 -3.91 -8.92
N ASP A 267 -0.29 -2.80 -9.67
CA ASP A 267 0.62 -2.50 -10.79
C ASP A 267 2.03 -2.15 -10.30
N ASP A 268 2.14 -1.53 -9.12
CA ASP A 268 3.39 -1.23 -8.44
C ASP A 268 4.18 -2.53 -8.15
N LEU A 269 3.54 -3.51 -7.51
CA LEU A 269 4.15 -4.80 -7.18
C LEU A 269 4.48 -5.63 -8.44
N LYS A 270 3.63 -5.60 -9.46
CA LYS A 270 3.92 -6.23 -10.77
C LYS A 270 5.15 -5.62 -11.43
N THR A 271 5.25 -4.31 -11.43
CA THR A 271 6.38 -3.58 -12.02
C THR A 271 7.69 -3.94 -11.32
N LEU A 272 7.70 -4.01 -9.98
CA LEU A 272 8.87 -4.45 -9.21
C LEU A 272 9.27 -5.90 -9.53
N ALA A 273 8.30 -6.82 -9.53
CA ALA A 273 8.56 -8.23 -9.79
C ALA A 273 9.09 -8.48 -11.20
N ILE A 274 8.46 -7.87 -12.21
CA ILE A 274 8.89 -8.01 -13.60
C ILE A 274 10.25 -7.34 -13.82
N ALA A 275 10.53 -6.20 -13.18
CA ALA A 275 11.86 -5.58 -13.24
C ALA A 275 12.95 -6.54 -12.72
N ARG A 276 12.73 -7.23 -11.59
CA ARG A 276 13.67 -8.23 -11.05
C ARG A 276 13.89 -9.39 -12.02
N LEU A 277 12.84 -9.87 -12.66
CA LEU A 277 12.90 -11.01 -13.58
C LEU A 277 13.53 -10.65 -14.93
N TYR A 278 13.21 -9.48 -15.46
CA TYR A 278 13.62 -9.05 -16.80
C TYR A 278 15.01 -8.41 -16.82
N LEU A 279 15.35 -7.58 -15.82
CA LEU A 279 16.66 -6.94 -15.67
C LEU A 279 17.67 -7.88 -14.99
N ASP A 280 17.98 -8.99 -15.67
CA ASP A 280 18.83 -10.05 -15.14
C ASP A 280 20.27 -9.60 -14.81
N ASN A 281 20.76 -8.54 -15.45
CA ASN A 281 22.08 -7.96 -15.22
C ASN A 281 22.09 -6.80 -14.20
N PHE A 282 20.95 -6.52 -13.54
CA PHE A 282 20.87 -5.61 -12.40
C PHE A 282 20.89 -6.40 -11.09
N ARG A 283 21.77 -5.98 -10.18
CA ARG A 283 21.82 -6.55 -8.82
C ARG A 283 20.72 -5.98 -7.94
N HIS A 284 20.52 -4.67 -7.97
CA HIS A 284 19.63 -3.97 -7.06
C HIS A 284 18.38 -3.44 -7.77
N ILE A 285 17.21 -3.79 -7.23
CA ILE A 285 15.90 -3.21 -7.59
C ILE A 285 15.39 -2.47 -6.35
N LYS A 286 15.16 -1.17 -6.51
CA LYS A 286 14.77 -0.28 -5.41
C LYS A 286 13.26 -0.17 -5.29
N SER A 287 12.74 -0.42 -4.10
CA SER A 287 11.36 -0.16 -3.70
C SER A 287 11.31 1.26 -3.09
N TYR A 288 11.06 2.26 -3.92
CA TYR A 288 11.18 3.66 -3.53
C TYR A 288 9.96 4.12 -2.72
N TRP A 289 10.05 3.99 -1.39
CA TRP A 289 8.95 4.23 -0.44
C TRP A 289 8.36 5.64 -0.50
N ILE A 290 9.13 6.63 -0.96
CA ILE A 290 8.65 8.01 -1.12
C ILE A 290 7.47 8.10 -2.10
N MET A 291 7.51 7.33 -3.19
CA MET A 291 6.47 7.34 -4.22
C MET A 291 5.47 6.20 -4.06
N LEU A 292 5.91 5.06 -3.52
CA LEU A 292 5.07 3.88 -3.34
C LEU A 292 4.16 3.97 -2.10
N GLY A 293 4.61 4.66 -1.05
CA GLY A 293 4.09 4.48 0.30
C GLY A 293 4.83 3.35 1.03
N GLN A 294 4.82 3.38 2.35
CA GLN A 294 5.60 2.45 3.19
C GLN A 294 5.07 1.02 3.10
N GLU A 295 3.75 0.88 2.98
CA GLU A 295 3.02 -0.38 2.91
C GLU A 295 3.40 -1.16 1.65
N ILE A 296 3.27 -0.52 0.48
CA ILE A 296 3.64 -1.13 -0.80
C ILE A 296 5.15 -1.31 -0.89
N ALA A 297 5.94 -0.38 -0.35
CA ALA A 297 7.39 -0.51 -0.39
C ALA A 297 7.89 -1.72 0.41
N GLN A 298 7.32 -1.95 1.60
CA GLN A 298 7.59 -3.14 2.41
C GLN A 298 7.16 -4.42 1.68
N LEU A 299 5.94 -4.46 1.13
CA LEU A 299 5.49 -5.60 0.33
C LEU A 299 6.43 -5.86 -0.84
N GLY A 300 6.95 -4.82 -1.49
CA GLY A 300 7.92 -4.90 -2.59
C GLY A 300 9.15 -5.78 -2.29
N LEU A 301 9.54 -5.94 -1.02
CA LEU A 301 10.63 -6.84 -0.60
C LEU A 301 10.34 -8.33 -0.81
N GLN A 302 9.06 -8.69 -0.92
CA GLN A 302 8.61 -10.02 -1.34
C GLN A 302 8.42 -10.09 -2.85
N PHE A 303 8.46 -8.97 -3.58
CA PHE A 303 8.23 -8.90 -5.03
C PHE A 303 9.51 -8.55 -5.78
N GLY A 304 10.65 -9.07 -5.31
CA GLY A 304 11.93 -8.99 -6.01
C GLY A 304 12.80 -7.76 -5.72
N ALA A 305 12.29 -6.76 -4.99
CA ALA A 305 13.09 -5.64 -4.52
C ALA A 305 14.06 -6.07 -3.40
N ASN A 306 15.20 -5.42 -3.33
CA ASN A 306 16.19 -5.64 -2.27
C ASN A 306 16.80 -4.35 -1.75
N ASP A 307 16.18 -3.21 -2.02
CA ASP A 307 16.66 -1.91 -1.59
C ASP A 307 15.46 -1.03 -1.21
N LEU A 308 15.37 -0.62 0.06
CA LEU A 308 14.35 0.31 0.57
C LEU A 308 14.81 1.76 0.53
N ASP A 309 15.80 2.06 -0.31
CA ASP A 309 16.42 3.37 -0.44
C ASP A 309 17.18 3.83 0.81
N GLY A 310 16.63 4.76 1.58
CA GLY A 310 17.28 5.31 2.74
C GLY A 310 16.36 6.15 3.61
N THR A 311 16.96 6.84 4.59
CA THR A 311 16.25 7.71 5.53
C THR A 311 15.58 8.91 4.86
N VAL A 312 16.13 9.35 3.71
CA VAL A 312 15.64 10.43 2.84
C VAL A 312 15.09 11.61 3.63
N ILE A 313 15.99 12.40 4.21
CA ILE A 313 15.60 13.59 4.96
C ILE A 313 15.38 14.76 3.99
N GLU A 314 14.15 15.30 3.92
CA GLU A 314 13.70 16.38 3.00
C GLU A 314 13.69 16.03 1.51
N GLU A 315 12.78 15.14 1.08
CA GLU A 315 12.43 15.02 -0.35
C GLU A 315 11.41 16.09 -0.76
N LYS A 316 11.74 16.92 -1.76
CA LYS A 316 10.88 18.02 -2.23
C LYS A 316 10.22 17.80 -3.59
N ILE A 317 10.85 17.04 -4.48
CA ILE A 317 10.39 16.89 -5.88
C ILE A 317 9.10 16.09 -5.91
N SER A 318 9.12 14.90 -5.32
CA SER A 318 7.94 14.05 -5.17
C SER A 318 6.90 14.80 -4.34
N ARG A 319 7.29 15.45 -3.24
CA ARG A 319 6.36 16.24 -2.41
C ARG A 319 5.59 17.31 -3.17
N MET A 320 6.27 18.11 -3.98
CA MET A 320 5.61 19.15 -4.78
C MET A 320 4.69 18.53 -5.85
N ALA A 321 4.99 17.33 -6.34
CA ALA A 321 4.10 16.55 -7.23
C ALA A 321 2.94 15.85 -6.50
N GLY A 322 2.72 16.17 -5.23
CA GLY A 322 1.70 15.56 -4.41
C GLY A 322 2.15 14.26 -3.73
N GLY A 323 3.45 13.94 -3.71
CA GLY A 323 4.04 12.87 -2.90
C GLY A 323 3.85 13.15 -1.41
N ARG A 324 3.38 12.14 -0.68
CA ARG A 324 2.76 12.30 0.65
C ARG A 324 3.28 11.33 1.71
N SER A 325 4.31 10.56 1.39
CA SER A 325 5.07 9.79 2.36
C SER A 325 5.69 10.71 3.42
N GLY A 326 5.99 10.18 4.61
CA GLY A 326 6.70 10.92 5.66
C GLY A 326 7.96 11.62 5.13
N MET A 327 8.31 12.79 5.68
CA MET A 327 9.49 13.58 5.24
C MET A 327 10.84 12.93 5.52
N ALA A 328 10.83 11.86 6.32
CA ALA A 328 11.97 11.02 6.66
C ALA A 328 11.43 9.69 7.22
N MET A 329 12.19 8.62 7.04
CA MET A 329 12.07 7.42 7.87
C MET A 329 13.31 7.31 8.74
N SER A 330 13.13 7.04 10.03
CA SER A 330 14.27 6.76 10.88
C SER A 330 14.93 5.44 10.45
N ARG A 331 16.22 5.32 10.73
CA ARG A 331 16.97 4.08 10.54
C ARG A 331 16.28 2.89 11.21
N SER A 332 15.91 3.03 12.48
CA SER A 332 15.27 1.95 13.26
C SER A 332 13.94 1.53 12.65
N PHE A 333 13.20 2.47 12.08
CA PHE A 333 11.94 2.18 11.42
C PHE A 333 12.14 1.37 10.13
N ILE A 334 13.12 1.75 9.30
CA ILE A 334 13.52 0.96 8.12
C ILE A 334 13.91 -0.47 8.52
N GLU A 335 14.77 -0.60 9.54
CA GLU A 335 15.22 -1.91 10.04
C GLU A 335 14.03 -2.75 10.53
N GLN A 336 13.07 -2.16 11.25
CA GLN A 336 11.85 -2.85 11.69
C GLN A 336 10.99 -3.34 10.51
N LEU A 337 10.79 -2.51 9.47
CA LEU A 337 10.03 -2.91 8.28
C LEU A 337 10.69 -4.10 7.56
N ILE A 338 12.03 -4.11 7.50
CA ILE A 338 12.82 -5.18 6.90
C ILE A 338 12.70 -6.47 7.73
N HIS A 339 12.85 -6.38 9.05
CA HIS A 339 12.71 -7.54 9.95
C HIS A 339 11.32 -8.16 9.88
N LYS A 340 10.25 -7.35 9.89
CA LYS A 340 8.87 -7.83 9.74
C LYS A 340 8.57 -8.47 8.38
N SER A 341 9.42 -8.19 7.39
CA SER A 341 9.40 -8.87 6.09
C SER A 341 10.21 -10.19 6.09
N LYS A 342 10.70 -10.64 7.25
CA LYS A 342 11.62 -11.78 7.43
C LYS A 342 12.89 -11.63 6.59
N ARG A 343 13.46 -10.43 6.59
CA ARG A 343 14.70 -10.08 5.87
C ARG A 343 15.75 -9.51 6.82
N ILE A 344 16.98 -9.40 6.33
CA ILE A 344 18.14 -8.91 7.08
C ILE A 344 18.47 -7.49 6.58
N PRO A 345 18.39 -6.46 7.43
CA PRO A 345 18.75 -5.10 7.05
C PRO A 345 20.26 -4.98 6.84
N CYS A 346 20.65 -4.31 5.75
CA CYS A 346 22.03 -4.02 5.41
C CYS A 346 22.19 -2.53 5.12
N GLU A 347 22.71 -1.79 6.10
CA GLU A 347 23.13 -0.41 5.86
C GLU A 347 24.27 -0.41 4.84
N ARG A 348 24.11 0.38 3.77
CA ARG A 348 25.09 0.52 2.68
C ARG A 348 25.51 1.96 2.46
N ASP A 349 26.66 2.12 1.84
CA ASP A 349 27.07 3.37 1.21
C ASP A 349 26.35 3.56 -0.14
N THR A 350 26.72 4.62 -0.86
CA THR A 350 26.19 4.94 -2.19
C THR A 350 26.46 3.87 -3.24
N LEU A 351 27.57 3.13 -3.11
CA LEU A 351 28.04 2.12 -4.04
C LEU A 351 27.70 0.69 -3.58
N TYR A 352 26.72 0.56 -2.69
CA TYR A 352 26.20 -0.72 -2.18
C TYR A 352 27.22 -1.54 -1.39
N LYS A 353 28.28 -0.91 -0.86
CA LYS A 353 29.16 -1.55 0.12
C LYS A 353 28.54 -1.44 1.51
N PRO A 354 28.49 -2.53 2.30
CA PRO A 354 27.98 -2.46 3.66
C PRO A 354 28.77 -1.45 4.52
N VAL A 355 28.08 -0.52 5.18
CA VAL A 355 28.68 0.42 6.15
C VAL A 355 29.03 -0.31 7.45
N ARG A 356 28.22 -1.31 7.79
CA ARG A 356 28.42 -2.22 8.92
C ARG A 356 28.23 -3.65 8.41
N ALA A 357 28.93 -4.60 9.03
CA ALA A 357 28.65 -6.01 8.75
C ALA A 357 27.18 -6.28 9.12
N PRO A 358 26.36 -6.84 8.22
CA PRO A 358 25.01 -7.21 8.57
C PRO A 358 25.07 -8.26 9.66
N GLU A 359 24.25 -8.11 10.71
CA GLU A 359 24.06 -9.17 11.69
C GLU A 359 23.30 -10.31 11.01
N VAL A 360 24.06 -11.31 10.55
CA VAL A 360 23.49 -12.51 9.94
C VAL A 360 23.23 -13.51 11.06
N THR A 361 22.10 -13.33 11.76
CA THR A 361 21.47 -14.46 12.44
C THR A 361 20.84 -15.30 11.33
N ALA A 362 21.39 -16.49 11.08
CA ALA A 362 20.73 -17.44 10.19
C ALA A 362 19.32 -17.67 10.76
N LEU A 363 18.29 -17.24 10.02
CA LEU A 363 16.94 -17.69 10.33
C LEU A 363 16.97 -19.22 10.20
N PRO A 364 16.56 -19.96 11.24
CA PRO A 364 16.38 -21.40 11.13
C PRO A 364 15.50 -21.66 9.91
N ASP A 365 15.85 -22.67 9.13
CA ASP A 365 15.10 -23.03 7.95
C ASP A 365 14.14 -24.17 8.32
N PRO A 366 12.86 -23.92 8.62
CA PRO A 366 11.94 -24.96 9.08
C PRO A 366 11.34 -25.74 7.89
N ARG A 367 12.10 -25.80 6.79
CA ARG A 367 11.66 -26.15 5.43
C ARG A 367 10.91 -27.46 5.35
N ASP A 368 11.26 -28.45 6.17
CA ASP A 368 10.60 -29.77 6.10
C ASP A 368 9.22 -29.79 6.76
N ILE A 369 9.07 -29.22 7.96
CA ILE A 369 7.79 -29.24 8.68
C ILE A 369 6.80 -28.29 8.01
N VAL A 370 7.24 -27.08 7.65
CA VAL A 370 6.40 -26.11 6.93
C VAL A 370 5.95 -26.68 5.59
N ARG A 371 6.85 -27.36 4.87
CA ARG A 371 6.50 -27.99 3.58
C ARG A 371 5.51 -29.14 3.75
N GLN A 372 5.62 -29.94 4.80
CA GLN A 372 4.61 -30.96 5.10
C GLN A 372 3.25 -30.31 5.35
N THR A 373 3.19 -29.23 6.14
CA THR A 373 1.94 -28.50 6.38
C THR A 373 1.38 -27.82 5.12
N ILE A 374 2.25 -27.26 4.26
CA ILE A 374 1.84 -26.75 2.95
C ILE A 374 1.25 -27.87 2.08
N ASN A 375 1.90 -29.04 2.03
CA ASN A 375 1.39 -30.18 1.27
C ASN A 375 0.03 -30.64 1.78
N LYS A 376 -0.16 -30.74 3.11
CA LYS A 376 -1.49 -31.01 3.71
C LYS A 376 -2.53 -30.01 3.18
N ALA A 377 -2.20 -28.72 3.21
CA ALA A 377 -3.10 -27.67 2.75
C ALA A 377 -3.44 -27.78 1.26
N ASP A 378 -2.47 -28.15 0.42
CA ASP A 378 -2.61 -28.36 -1.02
C ASP A 378 -3.49 -29.58 -1.36
N TYR A 379 -3.42 -30.65 -0.58
CA TYR A 379 -4.29 -31.83 -0.74
C TYR A 379 -5.70 -31.62 -0.16
N GLY A 380 -5.96 -30.46 0.43
CA GLY A 380 -7.26 -30.13 1.00
C GLY A 380 -7.49 -30.71 2.40
N ASP A 381 -6.44 -31.19 3.07
CA ASP A 381 -6.54 -31.68 4.44
C ASP A 381 -6.92 -30.56 5.41
N THR A 382 -7.61 -30.93 6.48
CA THR A 382 -7.91 -30.02 7.60
C THR A 382 -6.61 -29.66 8.33
N LEU A 383 -6.34 -28.37 8.46
CA LEU A 383 -5.20 -27.85 9.22
C LEU A 383 -5.56 -27.75 10.69
N THR A 384 -4.66 -28.20 11.57
CA THR A 384 -4.78 -28.00 13.02
C THR A 384 -4.32 -26.59 13.44
N GLY A 385 -4.56 -26.22 14.70
CA GLY A 385 -4.04 -24.97 15.26
C GLY A 385 -2.52 -24.88 15.20
N ASP A 386 -1.83 -25.98 15.51
CA ASP A 386 -0.37 -26.08 15.39
C ASP A 386 0.09 -25.91 13.93
N ASP A 387 -0.64 -26.49 12.97
CA ASP A 387 -0.36 -26.30 11.54
C ASP A 387 -0.52 -24.82 11.14
N LEU A 388 -1.58 -24.15 11.60
CA LEU A 388 -1.84 -22.74 11.32
C LEU A 388 -0.81 -21.81 11.99
N GLU A 389 -0.40 -22.10 13.23
CA GLU A 389 0.61 -21.32 13.96
C GLU A 389 1.98 -21.44 13.32
N LEU A 390 2.34 -22.64 12.85
CA LEU A 390 3.53 -22.87 12.05
C LEU A 390 3.48 -22.07 10.73
N LEU A 391 2.34 -22.10 10.02
CA LEU A 391 2.19 -21.31 8.80
C LEU A 391 2.27 -19.80 9.08
N ALA A 392 1.70 -19.34 10.20
CA ALA A 392 1.75 -17.94 10.61
C ALA A 392 3.18 -17.49 10.88
N THR A 393 3.96 -18.28 11.62
CA THR A 393 5.31 -17.90 12.04
C THR A 393 6.35 -18.16 10.97
N GLU A 394 6.17 -19.15 10.09
CA GLU A 394 7.24 -19.63 9.21
C GLU A 394 6.95 -19.55 7.72
N ALA A 395 5.71 -19.73 7.27
CA ALA A 395 5.41 -19.77 5.83
C ALA A 395 5.76 -18.43 5.14
N SER A 396 6.16 -18.51 3.88
CA SER A 396 6.35 -17.32 3.06
C SER A 396 5.00 -16.65 2.81
N LEU A 397 5.01 -15.33 2.59
CA LEU A 397 3.79 -14.61 2.25
C LEU A 397 3.18 -15.14 0.93
N HIS A 398 4.03 -15.56 -0.02
CA HIS A 398 3.59 -16.14 -1.29
C HIS A 398 2.90 -17.48 -1.14
N ASP A 399 3.42 -18.38 -0.31
CA ASP A 399 2.78 -19.68 -0.07
C ASP A 399 1.40 -19.50 0.54
N LEU A 400 1.27 -18.58 1.50
CA LEU A 400 -0.01 -18.24 2.10
C LEU A 400 -0.99 -17.65 1.08
N GLY A 401 -0.56 -16.68 0.28
CA GLY A 401 -1.40 -16.07 -0.75
C GLY A 401 -1.87 -17.09 -1.79
N ARG A 402 -0.98 -17.98 -2.22
CA ARG A 402 -1.26 -19.07 -3.17
C ARG A 402 -2.28 -20.05 -2.59
N LEU A 403 -2.02 -20.57 -1.39
CA LEU A 403 -2.91 -21.51 -0.70
C LEU A 403 -4.29 -20.89 -0.44
N ALA A 404 -4.33 -19.64 0.03
CA ALA A 404 -5.57 -18.95 0.30
C ALA A 404 -6.38 -18.66 -0.98
N SER A 405 -5.72 -18.20 -2.04
CA SER A 405 -6.35 -17.97 -3.34
C SER A 405 -6.93 -19.25 -3.97
N ALA A 406 -6.23 -20.37 -3.86
CA ALA A 406 -6.72 -21.66 -4.36
C ALA A 406 -8.05 -22.08 -3.72
N ARG A 407 -8.28 -21.68 -2.45
CA ARG A 407 -9.53 -21.96 -1.73
C ARG A 407 -10.69 -21.02 -2.06
N ILE A 408 -10.47 -19.99 -2.89
CA ILE A 408 -11.55 -19.13 -3.38
C ILE A 408 -12.32 -19.82 -4.53
N ALA A 409 -11.64 -20.66 -5.33
CA ALA A 409 -12.11 -21.11 -6.65
C ALA A 409 -13.08 -22.30 -6.67
N THR A 410 -13.41 -22.91 -5.52
CA THR A 410 -14.23 -24.15 -5.47
C THR A 410 -15.69 -23.93 -5.07
N ALA A 411 -16.14 -22.68 -4.94
CA ALA A 411 -17.56 -22.35 -4.80
C ALA A 411 -18.13 -21.97 -6.18
N ASP A 412 -19.17 -22.67 -6.63
CA ASP A 412 -19.76 -22.52 -7.96
C ASP A 412 -20.08 -21.05 -8.34
N GLY A 413 -19.47 -20.59 -9.43
CA GLY A 413 -19.56 -19.22 -9.94
C GLY A 413 -18.24 -18.49 -9.74
N GLY A 414 -17.72 -17.83 -10.78
CA GLY A 414 -16.42 -17.15 -10.72
C GLY A 414 -16.32 -16.12 -9.59
N LEU A 415 -15.17 -15.42 -9.52
CA LEU A 415 -14.93 -14.28 -8.62
C LEU A 415 -15.94 -13.12 -8.85
N ASP A 416 -17.22 -13.35 -8.61
CA ASP A 416 -18.28 -12.37 -8.46
C ASP A 416 -18.11 -11.85 -7.04
N GLY A 417 -17.19 -10.91 -6.88
CA GLY A 417 -16.97 -10.18 -5.64
C GLY A 417 -18.18 -9.29 -5.39
N SER A 418 -19.29 -9.89 -4.96
CA SER A 418 -20.55 -9.22 -4.75
C SER A 418 -20.53 -8.45 -3.42
N ILE A 419 -19.99 -7.24 -3.44
CA ILE A 419 -20.05 -6.28 -2.34
C ILE A 419 -21.47 -5.63 -2.29
N ALA A 420 -22.19 -5.74 -1.17
CA ALA A 420 -23.59 -5.27 -1.00
C ALA A 420 -23.70 -4.00 -0.12
N PRO A 421 -24.25 -2.86 -0.58
CA PRO A 421 -24.15 -1.55 0.10
C PRO A 421 -24.72 -1.50 1.53
N THR A 422 -24.01 -0.83 2.45
CA THR A 422 -24.34 -0.75 3.89
C THR A 422 -24.33 0.70 4.40
N ALA A 423 -25.47 1.18 4.87
CA ALA A 423 -25.56 2.43 5.64
C ALA A 423 -25.31 2.12 7.13
N THR A 424 -24.46 2.90 7.80
CA THR A 424 -24.18 2.72 9.24
C THR A 424 -24.75 3.89 10.03
N VAL A 425 -25.57 3.59 11.03
CA VAL A 425 -26.17 4.56 11.94
C VAL A 425 -25.52 4.41 13.31
N ARG A 426 -24.80 5.44 13.75
CA ARG A 426 -24.36 5.53 15.15
C ARG A 426 -25.51 6.10 15.96
N LEU A 427 -25.96 5.36 16.96
CA LEU A 427 -27.11 5.73 17.78
C LEU A 427 -26.61 6.41 19.07
N PRO A 428 -26.85 7.72 19.29
CA PRO A 428 -26.93 8.26 20.64
C PRO A 428 -28.29 7.86 21.26
N GLU A 429 -28.48 8.18 22.53
CA GLU A 429 -29.67 7.95 23.38
C GLU A 429 -31.02 7.88 22.64
N PHE A 430 -31.99 7.11 23.17
CA PHE A 430 -33.27 6.74 22.52
C PHE A 430 -34.02 7.87 21.79
N ALA A 431 -34.04 9.10 22.32
CA ALA A 431 -34.67 10.26 21.67
C ALA A 431 -33.92 10.71 20.38
N ALA A 432 -32.60 10.64 20.37
CA ALA A 432 -31.77 10.91 19.20
C ALA A 432 -31.82 9.79 18.16
N ALA A 433 -32.15 8.54 18.55
CA ALA A 433 -32.32 7.42 17.62
C ALA A 433 -33.52 7.63 16.68
N ALA A 434 -34.63 8.21 17.16
CA ALA A 434 -35.78 8.58 16.34
C ALA A 434 -35.45 9.73 15.35
N GLU A 435 -34.66 10.72 15.79
CA GLU A 435 -34.16 11.80 14.94
C GLU A 435 -33.18 11.28 13.88
N ALA A 436 -32.28 10.35 14.26
CA ALA A 436 -31.33 9.70 13.35
C ALA A 436 -32.06 8.85 12.29
N LEU A 437 -33.11 8.13 12.67
CA LEU A 437 -33.99 7.41 11.76
C LEU A 437 -34.68 8.35 10.76
N THR A 438 -35.14 9.50 11.24
CA THR A 438 -35.76 10.54 10.40
C THR A 438 -34.76 11.14 9.42
N LYS A 439 -33.53 11.45 9.87
CA LYS A 439 -32.43 11.89 8.99
C LYS A 439 -32.02 10.82 7.98
N LEU A 440 -32.03 9.53 8.37
CA LEU A 440 -31.74 8.43 7.44
C LEU A 440 -32.75 8.38 6.30
N VAL A 441 -34.02 8.59 6.62
CA VAL A 441 -35.13 8.72 5.66
C VAL A 441 -34.89 9.91 4.74
N GLU A 442 -34.55 11.08 5.27
CA GLU A 442 -34.25 12.28 4.46
C GLU A 442 -33.06 12.05 3.52
N ILE A 443 -32.00 11.38 3.98
CA ILE A 443 -30.84 11.00 3.13
C ILE A 443 -31.28 10.04 2.02
N CYS A 444 -32.09 9.03 2.33
CA CYS A 444 -32.61 8.07 1.35
C CYS A 444 -33.54 8.75 0.32
N GLU A 445 -34.35 9.72 0.74
CA GLU A 445 -35.34 10.41 -0.10
C GLU A 445 -34.75 11.61 -0.89
N SER A 446 -33.67 12.27 -0.41
CA SER A 446 -33.05 13.44 -1.06
C SER A 446 -31.95 13.11 -2.10
N SER A 447 -31.46 11.87 -2.15
CA SER A 447 -30.37 11.41 -3.04
C SER A 447 -30.78 11.19 -4.50
N VAL A 448 -31.86 11.84 -4.97
CA VAL A 448 -32.52 11.59 -6.27
C VAL A 448 -31.72 12.11 -7.49
N THR A 449 -30.56 12.75 -7.32
CA THR A 449 -29.81 13.34 -8.45
C THR A 449 -28.31 13.07 -8.41
N LYS A 450 -27.89 11.80 -8.59
CA LYS A 450 -26.87 11.33 -9.58
C LYS A 450 -26.21 9.98 -9.26
N PHE A 451 -26.38 9.40 -8.07
CA PHE A 451 -25.89 8.04 -7.79
C PHE A 451 -26.91 7.28 -6.92
N THR A 452 -27.72 6.44 -7.55
CA THR A 452 -28.70 5.59 -6.88
C THR A 452 -28.00 4.43 -6.15
N LEU A 453 -27.86 4.55 -4.83
CA LEU A 453 -27.57 3.41 -3.95
C LEU A 453 -28.60 3.41 -2.82
N GLU A 454 -29.73 2.73 -3.03
CA GLU A 454 -30.53 2.31 -1.87
C GLU A 454 -29.66 1.33 -1.05
N PRO A 455 -29.43 1.59 0.26
CA PRO A 455 -28.62 0.69 1.07
C PRO A 455 -29.31 -0.67 1.15
N ARG A 456 -28.58 -1.78 0.89
CA ARG A 456 -29.11 -3.13 1.08
C ARG A 456 -29.10 -3.53 2.55
N VAL A 457 -28.26 -2.90 3.37
CA VAL A 457 -28.13 -3.16 4.81
C VAL A 457 -28.16 -1.85 5.60
N ILE A 458 -28.93 -1.82 6.69
CA ILE A 458 -28.95 -0.77 7.71
C ILE A 458 -28.26 -1.33 8.95
N ALA A 459 -27.07 -0.82 9.27
CA ALA A 459 -26.30 -1.23 10.43
C ALA A 459 -26.57 -0.30 11.62
N LEU A 460 -27.01 -0.88 12.73
CA LEU A 460 -27.20 -0.23 14.03
C LEU A 460 -25.96 -0.53 14.89
N ASP A 461 -25.18 0.50 15.22
CA ASP A 461 -23.97 0.34 16.03
C ASP A 461 -24.31 0.48 17.52
N LEU A 462 -24.27 -0.63 18.28
CA LEU A 462 -24.32 -0.59 19.74
C LEU A 462 -22.95 -0.11 20.22
N ALA A 463 -22.80 1.21 20.33
CA ALA A 463 -21.56 1.90 20.67
C ALA A 463 -20.64 1.09 21.62
N SER A 464 -19.52 0.61 21.07
CA SER A 464 -18.52 -0.24 21.73
C SER A 464 -17.86 0.39 22.97
N HIS A 465 -18.01 1.70 23.17
CA HIS A 465 -17.31 2.47 24.22
C HIS A 465 -18.19 2.99 25.35
N VAL A 466 -19.47 2.62 25.43
CA VAL A 466 -20.29 3.00 26.59
C VAL A 466 -19.88 2.15 27.79
N ARG A 467 -19.20 2.77 28.76
CA ARG A 467 -18.81 2.13 30.03
C ARG A 467 -20.03 1.81 30.90
N ASP A 468 -21.16 2.48 30.68
CA ASP A 468 -22.38 2.34 31.46
C ASP A 468 -23.46 1.52 30.76
N ALA A 469 -23.79 0.35 31.31
CA ALA A 469 -24.90 -0.51 30.88
C ALA A 469 -26.30 0.12 31.09
N HIS A 470 -26.40 1.43 31.33
CA HIS A 470 -27.61 2.13 31.76
C HIS A 470 -28.30 2.93 30.64
N THR A 471 -27.72 2.98 29.44
CA THR A 471 -28.26 3.77 28.32
C THR A 471 -29.24 3.01 27.42
N TRP A 472 -29.16 1.68 27.38
CA TRP A 472 -29.99 0.84 26.49
C TRP A 472 -30.63 -0.32 27.26
N SER A 473 -31.84 -0.70 26.87
CA SER A 473 -32.52 -1.91 27.32
C SER A 473 -32.85 -2.80 26.13
N LEU A 474 -32.92 -4.11 26.34
CA LEU A 474 -33.25 -5.05 25.27
C LEU A 474 -34.64 -4.76 24.62
N PRO A 475 -35.69 -4.38 25.39
CA PRO A 475 -36.96 -3.94 24.82
C PRO A 475 -36.84 -2.70 23.92
N ALA A 476 -36.10 -1.67 24.36
CA ALA A 476 -35.91 -0.44 23.58
C ALA A 476 -35.19 -0.71 22.25
N LEU A 477 -34.23 -1.64 22.26
CA LEU A 477 -33.54 -2.08 21.04
C LEU A 477 -34.48 -2.86 20.11
N SER A 478 -35.33 -3.73 20.66
CA SER A 478 -36.35 -4.46 19.90
C SER A 478 -37.35 -3.51 19.22
N GLU A 479 -37.82 -2.49 19.93
CA GLU A 479 -38.71 -1.46 19.38
C GLU A 479 -38.04 -0.71 18.23
N LEU A 480 -36.77 -0.33 18.40
CA LEU A 480 -36.00 0.35 17.34
C LEU A 480 -35.87 -0.50 16.08
N ILE A 481 -35.55 -1.79 16.22
CA ILE A 481 -35.42 -2.71 15.07
C ILE A 481 -36.78 -2.87 14.39
N THR A 482 -37.87 -2.96 15.15
CA THR A 482 -39.25 -3.04 14.64
C THR A 482 -39.66 -1.78 13.88
N ALA A 483 -39.23 -0.60 14.34
CA ALA A 483 -39.45 0.65 13.61
C ALA A 483 -38.62 0.69 12.31
N CYS A 484 -37.37 0.24 12.34
CA CYS A 484 -36.48 0.16 11.18
C CYS A 484 -37.06 -0.79 10.11
N ARG A 485 -37.26 -2.07 10.47
CA ARG A 485 -38.54 -2.77 10.30
C ARG A 485 -39.53 -2.31 9.24
N GLU A 486 -40.57 -1.70 9.79
CA GLU A 486 -41.72 -1.13 9.12
C GLU A 486 -41.32 -0.04 8.11
N ARG A 487 -40.29 0.76 8.40
CA ARG A 487 -39.86 1.86 7.52
C ARG A 487 -39.04 1.37 6.32
N PHE A 488 -38.26 0.31 6.48
CA PHE A 488 -37.30 -0.21 5.49
C PHE A 488 -37.50 -1.73 5.25
N PRO A 489 -38.65 -2.13 4.68
CA PRO A 489 -39.03 -3.55 4.58
C PRO A 489 -38.18 -4.37 3.61
N ARG A 490 -37.38 -3.73 2.74
CA ARG A 490 -36.55 -4.40 1.71
C ARG A 490 -35.07 -4.50 2.10
N GLN A 491 -34.66 -3.78 3.14
CA GLN A 491 -33.26 -3.65 3.54
C GLN A 491 -32.92 -4.64 4.64
N GLU A 492 -31.76 -5.27 4.60
CA GLU A 492 -31.26 -6.07 5.70
C GLU A 492 -31.02 -5.18 6.93
N ILE A 493 -31.34 -5.62 8.16
CA ILE A 493 -30.94 -4.90 9.37
C ILE A 493 -29.82 -5.68 10.03
N ALA A 494 -28.71 -4.99 10.26
CA ALA A 494 -27.56 -5.48 10.97
C ALA A 494 -27.41 -4.80 12.32
N LEU A 495 -27.02 -5.54 13.35
CA LEU A 495 -26.68 -5.01 14.66
C LEU A 495 -25.19 -5.26 14.93
N TRP A 496 -24.43 -4.24 15.31
CA TRP A 496 -22.99 -4.37 15.57
C TRP A 496 -22.68 -4.39 17.07
N GLY A 497 -21.91 -5.39 17.53
CA GLY A 497 -21.31 -5.45 18.86
C GLY A 497 -21.86 -6.54 19.79
N THR A 498 -21.28 -7.75 19.74
CA THR A 498 -21.76 -8.91 20.56
C THR A 498 -21.63 -8.67 22.07
N LYS A 499 -20.64 -7.87 22.51
CA LYS A 499 -20.49 -7.47 23.91
C LYS A 499 -21.71 -6.70 24.42
N GLY A 500 -22.29 -5.84 23.58
CA GLY A 500 -23.49 -5.08 23.91
C GLY A 500 -24.68 -6.01 24.18
N LEU A 501 -24.91 -6.99 23.27
CA LEU A 501 -25.98 -7.97 23.44
C LEU A 501 -25.83 -8.78 24.73
N TRP A 502 -24.62 -9.28 25.02
CA TRP A 502 -24.38 -10.05 26.24
C TRP A 502 -24.66 -9.22 27.51
N ARG A 503 -24.18 -7.96 27.54
CA ARG A 503 -24.45 -7.04 28.66
C ARG A 503 -25.93 -6.75 28.83
N LEU A 504 -26.66 -6.53 27.73
CA LEU A 504 -28.10 -6.29 27.74
C LEU A 504 -28.88 -7.50 28.22
N ALA A 505 -28.53 -8.70 27.75
CA ALA A 505 -29.16 -9.95 28.18
C ALA A 505 -28.96 -10.15 29.69
N ASN A 506 -27.75 -9.93 30.20
CA ASN A 506 -27.45 -10.03 31.62
C ASN A 506 -28.16 -8.95 32.45
N ALA A 507 -28.16 -7.70 32.00
CA ALA A 507 -28.88 -6.61 32.67
C ALA A 507 -30.39 -6.88 32.74
N ALA A 508 -30.95 -7.53 31.72
CA ALA A 508 -32.35 -7.96 31.68
C ALA A 508 -32.60 -9.29 32.40
N SER A 509 -31.57 -9.95 32.96
CA SER A 509 -31.66 -11.30 33.55
C SER A 509 -32.25 -12.35 32.59
N LEU A 510 -31.94 -12.24 31.30
CA LEU A 510 -32.41 -13.15 30.24
C LEU A 510 -31.29 -14.07 29.77
N LYS A 511 -31.65 -15.29 29.35
CA LYS A 511 -30.72 -16.18 28.63
C LYS A 511 -30.44 -15.61 27.23
N LEU A 512 -29.24 -15.86 26.69
CA LEU A 512 -28.86 -15.42 25.34
C LEU A 512 -29.84 -15.89 24.27
N ASP A 513 -30.31 -17.13 24.33
CA ASP A 513 -31.31 -17.67 23.39
C ASP A 513 -32.63 -16.86 23.43
N GLN A 514 -33.05 -16.42 24.62
CA GLN A 514 -34.25 -15.59 24.77
C GLN A 514 -34.03 -14.18 24.22
N ALA A 515 -32.86 -13.60 24.48
CA ALA A 515 -32.52 -12.29 23.95
C ALA A 515 -32.41 -12.30 22.41
N ALA A 516 -31.78 -13.34 21.85
CA ALA A 516 -31.70 -13.54 20.41
C ALA A 516 -33.09 -13.71 19.77
N GLN A 517 -33.98 -14.48 20.41
CA GLN A 517 -35.35 -14.68 19.92
C GLN A 517 -36.15 -13.37 19.87
N LEU A 518 -36.00 -12.50 20.88
CA LEU A 518 -36.63 -11.18 20.90
C LEU A 518 -36.16 -10.31 19.73
N LEU A 519 -34.85 -10.27 19.47
CA LEU A 519 -34.29 -9.50 18.34
C LEU A 519 -34.72 -10.07 16.98
N SER A 520 -34.81 -11.40 16.86
CA SER A 520 -35.31 -12.07 15.66
C SER A 520 -36.76 -11.70 15.38
N GLN A 521 -37.61 -11.73 16.42
CA GLN A 521 -39.02 -11.32 16.33
C GLN A 521 -39.18 -9.85 15.93
N ALA A 522 -38.25 -8.98 16.34
CA ALA A 522 -38.21 -7.58 15.90
C ALA A 522 -37.80 -7.41 14.43
N GLY A 523 -37.34 -8.47 13.75
CA GLY A 523 -36.90 -8.44 12.36
C GLY A 523 -35.40 -8.16 12.18
N LEU A 524 -34.57 -8.48 13.17
CA LEU A 524 -33.11 -8.48 12.99
C LEU A 524 -32.70 -9.64 12.09
N GLN A 525 -31.84 -9.38 11.10
CA GLN A 525 -31.42 -10.39 10.12
C GLN A 525 -29.93 -10.73 10.22
N LEU A 526 -29.11 -9.73 10.57
CA LEU A 526 -27.66 -9.88 10.68
C LEU A 526 -27.16 -9.36 12.03
N PHE A 527 -26.23 -10.07 12.64
CA PHE A 527 -25.50 -9.62 13.83
C PHE A 527 -23.99 -9.67 13.55
N ALA A 528 -23.34 -8.52 13.55
CA ALA A 528 -21.94 -8.38 13.20
C ALA A 528 -21.10 -7.96 14.43
N SER A 529 -19.80 -8.25 14.36
CA SER A 529 -18.75 -7.81 15.29
C SER A 529 -18.62 -8.62 16.59
N SER A 530 -17.43 -9.18 16.78
CA SER A 530 -16.92 -9.64 18.07
C SER A 530 -16.11 -8.51 18.71
N PRO A 531 -16.19 -8.29 20.04
CA PRO A 531 -15.38 -7.29 20.73
C PRO A 531 -13.88 -7.57 20.58
N ALA A 532 -13.07 -6.52 20.62
CA ALA A 532 -11.62 -6.65 20.57
C ALA A 532 -11.11 -7.60 21.65
N GLU A 533 -10.10 -8.42 21.36
CA GLU A 533 -9.49 -9.32 22.35
C GLU A 533 -8.94 -8.56 23.55
N SER A 534 -8.52 -7.31 23.33
CA SER A 534 -8.06 -6.37 24.35
C SER A 534 -9.19 -5.73 25.18
N GLU A 535 -10.45 -5.91 24.80
CA GLU A 535 -11.60 -5.17 25.37
C GLU A 535 -12.57 -6.04 26.18
N THR A 536 -12.33 -7.33 26.42
CA THR A 536 -13.41 -8.22 26.87
C THR A 536 -13.28 -8.78 28.28
N ASP A 537 -14.32 -8.56 29.07
CA ASP A 537 -14.73 -9.38 30.22
C ASP A 537 -15.35 -10.73 29.77
N LEU A 538 -15.30 -11.06 28.47
CA LEU A 538 -15.88 -12.24 27.84
C LEU A 538 -14.77 -13.17 27.36
N THR A 539 -14.91 -14.45 27.68
CA THR A 539 -14.08 -15.54 27.16
C THR A 539 -14.43 -15.83 25.70
N HIS A 540 -13.49 -16.46 24.99
CA HIS A 540 -13.70 -16.96 23.62
C HIS A 540 -14.95 -17.83 23.52
N ASN A 541 -15.18 -18.73 24.49
CA ASN A 541 -16.36 -19.60 24.52
C ASN A 541 -17.68 -18.82 24.68
N GLU A 542 -17.69 -17.76 25.47
CA GLU A 542 -18.89 -16.90 25.61
C GLU A 542 -19.20 -16.15 24.31
N VAL A 543 -18.19 -15.71 23.57
CA VAL A 543 -18.38 -15.13 22.24
C VAL A 543 -19.01 -16.17 21.30
N ALA A 544 -18.48 -17.40 21.25
CA ALA A 544 -19.10 -18.47 20.45
C ALA A 544 -20.54 -18.76 20.85
N ALA A 545 -20.85 -18.78 22.16
CA ALA A 545 -22.21 -19.01 22.64
C ALA A 545 -23.20 -17.92 22.17
N VAL A 546 -22.75 -16.66 22.07
CA VAL A 546 -23.57 -15.57 21.49
C VAL A 546 -23.88 -15.86 20.01
N HIS A 547 -22.88 -16.22 19.21
CA HIS A 547 -23.09 -16.56 17.79
C HIS A 547 -24.02 -17.77 17.60
N GLU A 548 -23.88 -18.79 18.44
CA GLU A 548 -24.76 -19.98 18.42
C GLU A 548 -26.21 -19.62 18.78
N ALA A 549 -26.42 -18.79 19.82
CA ALA A 549 -27.75 -18.36 20.24
C ALA A 549 -28.46 -17.53 19.17
N LEU A 550 -27.74 -16.59 18.53
CA LEU A 550 -28.25 -15.79 17.42
C LEU A 550 -28.65 -16.65 16.23
N HIS A 551 -27.81 -17.62 15.85
CA HIS A 551 -28.15 -18.52 14.77
C HIS A 551 -29.39 -19.38 15.07
N LYS A 552 -29.53 -19.91 16.30
CA LYS A 552 -30.74 -20.66 16.69
C LYS A 552 -32.02 -19.84 16.56
N ALA A 553 -31.92 -18.53 16.73
CA ALA A 553 -33.01 -17.58 16.52
C ALA A 553 -33.22 -17.20 15.04
N GLY A 554 -32.47 -17.79 14.09
CA GLY A 554 -32.57 -17.49 12.67
C GLY A 554 -31.86 -16.21 12.23
N ILE A 555 -30.95 -15.68 13.05
CA ILE A 555 -30.19 -14.47 12.77
C ILE A 555 -28.80 -14.88 12.26
N ASP A 556 -28.43 -14.40 11.07
CA ASP A 556 -27.10 -14.63 10.53
C ASP A 556 -26.06 -13.82 11.30
N THR A 557 -24.81 -14.29 11.33
CA THR A 557 -23.74 -13.60 12.03
C THR A 557 -22.49 -13.36 11.18
N GLU A 558 -21.79 -12.27 11.48
CA GLU A 558 -20.43 -12.00 11.01
C GLU A 558 -19.50 -11.83 12.21
N ALA A 559 -18.46 -12.65 12.26
CA ALA A 559 -17.49 -12.64 13.35
C ALA A 559 -16.33 -11.68 13.05
N ARG A 560 -15.68 -11.16 14.10
CA ARG A 560 -14.46 -10.34 13.95
C ARG A 560 -13.29 -10.99 14.67
N VAL A 561 -12.16 -11.06 13.99
CA VAL A 561 -10.86 -11.45 14.54
C VAL A 561 -9.88 -10.30 14.43
N GLU A 562 -9.11 -10.07 15.49
CA GLU A 562 -8.18 -8.95 15.57
C GLU A 562 -6.76 -9.46 15.76
N LEU A 563 -5.86 -9.01 14.90
CA LEU A 563 -4.44 -9.23 15.06
C LEU A 563 -3.84 -8.06 15.85
N SER A 564 -3.17 -8.35 16.95
CA SER A 564 -2.40 -7.37 17.72
C SER A 564 -0.91 -7.66 17.60
N ALA A 565 -0.11 -6.59 17.55
CA ALA A 565 1.34 -6.63 17.61
C ALA A 565 1.87 -5.51 18.53
N PRO A 566 3.00 -5.71 19.22
CA PRO A 566 3.57 -4.71 20.13
C PRO A 566 3.85 -3.37 19.40
N ALA A 567 3.37 -2.25 19.97
CA ALA A 567 3.46 -0.93 19.35
C ALA A 567 4.89 -0.37 19.18
N PHE A 568 5.88 -0.88 19.93
CA PHE A 568 7.21 -0.27 20.03
C PHE A 568 8.39 -1.26 19.98
N SER A 569 8.27 -2.39 19.28
CA SER A 569 9.38 -3.33 19.17
C SER A 569 9.31 -4.19 17.91
N SER A 570 10.40 -4.89 17.60
CA SER A 570 10.46 -5.98 16.61
C SER A 570 9.69 -7.24 17.07
N GLY A 571 8.81 -7.13 18.06
CA GLY A 571 8.03 -8.24 18.58
C GLY A 571 7.07 -8.78 17.52
N GLU A 572 6.93 -10.11 17.52
CA GLU A 572 6.00 -10.82 16.64
C GLU A 572 4.54 -10.49 17.00
N PRO A 573 3.62 -10.52 16.01
CA PRO A 573 2.20 -10.49 16.27
C PRO A 573 1.74 -11.62 17.21
N GLN A 574 0.66 -11.40 17.94
CA GLN A 574 0.07 -12.38 18.84
C GLN A 574 -0.74 -13.44 18.07
N TRP A 575 -0.03 -14.27 17.28
CA TRP A 575 -0.64 -15.26 16.39
C TRP A 575 -1.49 -16.29 17.12
N SER A 576 -1.07 -16.76 18.30
CA SER A 576 -1.78 -17.79 19.05
C SER A 576 -3.19 -17.36 19.46
N ASN A 577 -3.36 -16.13 19.96
CA ASN A 577 -4.67 -15.58 20.34
C ASN A 577 -5.57 -15.42 19.11
N PHE A 578 -5.02 -14.77 18.07
CA PHE A 578 -5.68 -14.57 16.79
C PHE A 578 -6.19 -15.89 16.19
N LEU A 579 -5.32 -16.89 16.07
CA LEU A 579 -5.63 -18.18 15.46
C LEU A 579 -6.63 -18.97 16.31
N ARG A 580 -6.51 -18.97 17.64
CA ARG A 580 -7.48 -19.61 18.53
C ARG A 580 -8.89 -19.07 18.30
N ARG A 581 -9.03 -17.75 18.08
CA ARG A 581 -10.33 -17.14 17.79
C ARG A 581 -10.82 -17.48 16.38
N VAL A 582 -9.94 -17.49 15.38
CA VAL A 582 -10.26 -17.93 14.02
C VAL A 582 -10.79 -19.38 14.01
N GLU A 583 -10.11 -20.30 14.69
CA GLU A 583 -10.51 -21.71 14.78
C GLU A 583 -11.87 -21.88 15.45
N LEU A 584 -12.11 -21.13 16.53
CA LEU A 584 -13.40 -21.15 17.21
C LEU A 584 -14.54 -20.77 16.24
N PHE A 585 -14.35 -19.73 15.43
CA PHE A 585 -15.37 -19.32 14.46
C PHE A 585 -15.54 -20.33 13.33
N ALA A 586 -14.46 -21.00 12.90
CA ALA A 586 -14.57 -22.14 11.98
C ALA A 586 -15.40 -23.28 12.58
N GLN A 587 -15.22 -23.59 13.87
CA GLN A 587 -16.03 -24.59 14.58
C GLN A 587 -17.49 -24.16 14.78
N VAL A 588 -17.75 -22.88 15.06
CA VAL A 588 -19.11 -22.33 15.12
C VAL A 588 -19.78 -22.49 13.76
N LYS A 589 -19.10 -22.10 12.67
CA LYS A 589 -19.61 -22.26 11.30
C LYS A 589 -19.95 -23.71 10.98
N ALA A 590 -19.07 -24.65 11.31
CA ALA A 590 -19.31 -26.07 11.07
C ALA A 590 -20.53 -26.63 11.82
N ARG A 591 -20.85 -26.09 13.00
CA ARG A 591 -21.95 -26.55 13.85
C ARG A 591 -23.28 -25.85 13.58
N SER A 592 -23.25 -24.58 13.16
CA SER A 592 -24.46 -23.76 13.01
C SER A 592 -24.76 -23.39 11.56
N ASN A 593 -23.79 -23.38 10.65
CA ASN A 593 -23.92 -22.81 9.30
C ASN A 593 -24.45 -21.34 9.26
N GLY A 594 -24.60 -20.68 10.42
CA GLY A 594 -25.12 -19.32 10.58
C GLY A 594 -24.06 -18.23 10.59
N LEU A 595 -22.79 -18.59 10.41
CA LEU A 595 -21.70 -17.63 10.27
C LEU A 595 -21.47 -17.34 8.79
N ARG A 596 -21.91 -16.15 8.34
CA ARG A 596 -21.77 -15.69 6.95
C ARG A 596 -20.32 -15.36 6.60
N GLY A 597 -19.60 -14.74 7.53
CA GLY A 597 -18.23 -14.33 7.27
C GLY A 597 -17.40 -14.02 8.51
N VAL A 598 -16.10 -13.88 8.28
CA VAL A 598 -15.10 -13.51 9.29
C VAL A 598 -14.37 -12.26 8.81
N ALA A 599 -14.49 -11.18 9.59
CA ALA A 599 -13.80 -9.93 9.36
C ALA A 599 -12.44 -9.92 10.05
N VAL A 600 -11.39 -9.64 9.29
CA VAL A 600 -10.00 -9.57 9.76
C VAL A 600 -9.60 -8.11 9.93
N ALA A 601 -9.18 -7.77 11.15
CA ALA A 601 -8.82 -6.42 11.56
C ALA A 601 -7.45 -6.40 12.24
N ALA A 602 -6.77 -5.25 12.19
CA ALA A 602 -5.67 -4.97 13.10
C ALA A 602 -6.20 -4.25 14.34
N SER A 603 -5.67 -4.60 15.51
CA SER A 603 -6.00 -3.93 16.77
C SER A 603 -5.64 -2.45 16.69
N PRO A 604 -6.47 -1.54 17.24
CA PRO A 604 -6.08 -0.15 17.44
C PRO A 604 -4.73 -0.04 18.17
N ASP A 605 -3.93 0.94 17.81
CA ASP A 605 -2.62 1.25 18.42
C ASP A 605 -1.58 0.11 18.37
N SER A 606 -1.81 -0.91 17.53
CA SER A 606 -0.87 -2.01 17.33
C SER A 606 0.00 -1.80 16.08
N PHE A 607 1.26 -2.20 16.15
CA PHE A 607 2.17 -2.09 15.00
C PHE A 607 2.06 -3.30 14.07
N VAL A 608 0.86 -3.54 13.54
CA VAL A 608 0.62 -4.56 12.51
C VAL A 608 0.96 -3.96 11.15
N THR A 609 1.88 -4.59 10.45
CA THR A 609 2.27 -4.20 9.09
C THR A 609 1.33 -4.79 8.06
N THR A 610 1.34 -4.23 6.85
CA THR A 610 0.53 -4.74 5.73
C THR A 610 0.83 -6.21 5.42
N SER A 611 2.10 -6.63 5.51
CA SER A 611 2.48 -8.03 5.30
C SER A 611 1.89 -8.99 6.34
N GLU A 612 1.87 -8.59 7.61
CA GLU A 612 1.26 -9.36 8.71
C GLU A 612 -0.27 -9.39 8.58
N TYR A 613 -0.89 -8.28 8.17
CA TYR A 613 -2.32 -8.24 7.89
C TYR A 613 -2.73 -9.19 6.75
N LEU A 614 -2.02 -9.17 5.62
CA LEU A 614 -2.29 -10.08 4.50
C LEU A 614 -2.11 -11.55 4.90
N ARG A 615 -1.13 -11.83 5.77
CA ARG A 615 -0.94 -13.16 6.38
C ARG A 615 -2.14 -13.54 7.24
N ALA A 616 -2.67 -12.65 8.07
CA ALA A 616 -3.87 -12.89 8.87
C ALA A 616 -5.09 -13.20 7.99
N VAL A 617 -5.29 -12.44 6.90
CA VAL A 617 -6.36 -12.69 5.92
C VAL A 617 -6.23 -14.09 5.31
N ALA A 618 -5.02 -14.46 4.87
CA ALA A 618 -4.75 -15.78 4.29
C ALA A 618 -4.99 -16.91 5.31
N LEU A 619 -4.48 -16.79 6.53
CA LEU A 619 -4.69 -17.80 7.58
C LEU A 619 -6.16 -17.96 7.95
N THR A 620 -6.92 -16.87 7.98
CA THR A 620 -8.36 -16.91 8.24
C THR A 620 -9.09 -17.68 7.14
N ARG A 621 -8.72 -17.46 5.87
CA ARG A 621 -9.22 -18.24 4.73
C ARG A 621 -8.87 -19.73 4.85
N LEU A 622 -7.63 -20.05 5.24
CA LEU A 622 -7.18 -21.43 5.40
C LEU A 622 -7.89 -22.14 6.56
N ALA A 623 -8.16 -21.45 7.66
CA ALA A 623 -8.85 -22.04 8.81
C ALA A 623 -10.36 -22.17 8.60
N SER A 624 -11.00 -21.23 7.89
CA SER A 624 -12.46 -21.18 7.75
C SER A 624 -13.05 -22.14 6.72
N GLY A 625 -12.20 -22.88 6.00
CA GLY A 625 -12.61 -23.81 4.94
C GLY A 625 -13.23 -23.14 3.71
N HIS A 626 -13.72 -23.96 2.78
CA HIS A 626 -14.34 -23.48 1.54
C HIS A 626 -15.67 -22.74 1.79
N GLY A 627 -15.96 -21.72 0.99
CA GLY A 627 -17.23 -21.00 1.02
C GLY A 627 -17.44 -20.05 2.21
N ALA A 628 -16.43 -19.76 3.03
CA ALA A 628 -16.51 -18.64 3.99
C ALA A 628 -16.34 -17.28 3.31
N THR A 629 -17.09 -16.27 3.72
CA THR A 629 -16.77 -14.89 3.34
C THR A 629 -15.65 -14.39 4.25
N ILE A 630 -14.54 -13.95 3.67
CA ILE A 630 -13.43 -13.34 4.39
C ILE A 630 -13.46 -11.86 4.07
N ILE A 631 -13.77 -11.07 5.11
CA ILE A 631 -13.97 -9.64 5.02
C ILE A 631 -12.67 -8.96 5.46
N ALA A 632 -12.12 -8.11 4.61
CA ALA A 632 -10.93 -7.30 4.86
C ALA A 632 -11.32 -5.81 4.85
N PRO A 633 -11.88 -5.26 5.94
CA PRO A 633 -12.45 -3.91 5.94
C PRO A 633 -11.39 -2.86 5.60
N LEU A 634 -11.59 -2.08 4.53
CA LEU A 634 -10.59 -1.11 4.06
C LEU A 634 -10.16 -0.12 5.14
N ALA A 635 -11.09 0.37 5.96
CA ALA A 635 -10.80 1.31 7.05
C ALA A 635 -9.90 0.71 8.15
N GLN A 636 -9.75 -0.61 8.19
CA GLN A 636 -8.96 -1.34 9.19
C GLN A 636 -7.74 -2.03 8.59
N ILE A 637 -7.48 -1.86 7.29
CA ILE A 637 -6.19 -2.23 6.70
C ILE A 637 -5.13 -1.34 7.36
N PRO A 638 -4.14 -1.91 8.05
CA PRO A 638 -3.18 -1.13 8.80
C PRO A 638 -2.49 -0.13 7.89
N THR A 639 -2.49 1.13 8.33
CA THR A 639 -1.68 2.18 7.75
C THR A 639 -0.54 2.44 8.70
N ILE A 640 0.69 2.41 8.18
CA ILE A 640 1.88 2.57 9.00
C ILE A 640 1.90 3.96 9.67
N SER A 641 1.17 4.93 9.12
CA SER A 641 0.99 6.29 9.66
C SER A 641 0.22 6.38 10.99
N GLN A 642 -0.64 5.42 11.33
CA GLN A 642 -1.53 5.53 12.50
C GLN A 642 -0.81 5.40 13.85
N VAL A 643 0.44 4.93 13.88
CA VAL A 643 1.18 4.64 15.12
C VAL A 643 2.03 5.83 15.63
N HIS A 644 2.15 6.94 14.88
CA HIS A 644 3.20 7.95 15.18
C HIS A 644 2.78 9.43 15.23
N GLY A 645 1.49 9.78 15.14
CA GLY A 645 1.08 11.19 15.24
C GLY A 645 1.70 12.11 14.17
N LEU A 646 2.29 11.54 13.12
CA LEU A 646 2.74 12.24 11.94
C LEU A 646 1.48 12.51 11.12
N GLY A 647 1.08 13.79 11.06
CA GLY A 647 -0.23 14.25 10.60
C GLY A 647 -0.80 13.51 9.37
N THR A 648 -2.12 13.30 9.43
CA THR A 648 -2.94 12.69 8.37
C THR A 648 -2.98 13.59 7.16
N ALA A 649 -2.09 13.34 6.21
CA ALA A 649 -2.16 13.91 4.88
C ALA A 649 -1.85 12.80 3.87
N SER A 650 -2.56 11.67 3.97
CA SER A 650 -2.56 10.61 2.95
C SER A 650 -3.73 10.84 2.00
N TYR A 651 -3.46 10.83 0.70
CA TYR A 651 -4.44 11.22 -0.32
C TYR A 651 -4.59 10.15 -1.42
N GLN A 652 -4.03 8.97 -1.20
CA GLN A 652 -4.84 7.75 -1.20
C GLN A 652 -4.62 7.14 0.16
N HIS A 653 -5.71 6.74 0.82
CA HIS A 653 -5.54 5.94 2.02
C HIS A 653 -4.74 4.69 1.62
N PRO A 654 -3.72 4.25 2.37
CA PRO A 654 -2.95 3.05 2.03
C PRO A 654 -3.83 1.82 1.76
N ALA A 655 -5.03 1.78 2.36
CA ALA A 655 -6.07 0.81 2.04
C ALA A 655 -6.47 0.77 0.55
N GLU A 656 -6.52 1.91 -0.16
CA GLU A 656 -6.80 1.95 -1.61
C GLU A 656 -5.68 1.31 -2.43
N LYS A 657 -4.44 1.32 -1.94
CA LYS A 657 -3.32 0.63 -2.62
C LYS A 657 -3.29 -0.86 -2.31
N VAL A 658 -3.82 -1.28 -1.16
CA VAL A 658 -3.77 -2.68 -0.70
C VAL A 658 -5.04 -3.45 -1.04
N ALA A 659 -6.16 -2.79 -1.35
CA ALA A 659 -7.46 -3.41 -1.56
C ALA A 659 -7.43 -4.61 -2.53
N ALA A 660 -6.93 -4.40 -3.76
CA ALA A 660 -6.82 -5.49 -4.74
C ALA A 660 -5.80 -6.57 -4.32
N VAL A 661 -4.76 -6.18 -3.57
CA VAL A 661 -3.78 -7.13 -3.04
C VAL A 661 -4.46 -8.06 -2.02
N ALA A 662 -5.26 -7.54 -1.09
CA ALA A 662 -5.97 -8.35 -0.10
C ALA A 662 -6.85 -9.45 -0.71
N LEU A 663 -7.44 -9.21 -1.88
CA LEU A 663 -8.23 -10.22 -2.61
C LEU A 663 -7.38 -11.41 -3.06
N HIS A 664 -6.13 -11.17 -3.51
CA HIS A 664 -5.17 -12.24 -3.82
C HIS A 664 -4.64 -12.98 -2.59
N TYR A 665 -4.98 -12.53 -1.38
CA TYR A 665 -4.61 -13.18 -0.12
C TYR A 665 -5.79 -13.87 0.56
N GLY A 666 -6.91 -14.08 -0.15
CA GLY A 666 -8.03 -14.85 0.36
C GLY A 666 -9.24 -14.02 0.77
N ALA A 667 -9.16 -12.69 0.77
CA ALA A 667 -10.34 -11.85 0.93
C ALA A 667 -11.25 -11.99 -0.29
N ASN A 668 -12.56 -11.97 -0.06
CA ASN A 668 -13.56 -11.87 -1.13
C ASN A 668 -14.56 -10.74 -0.87
N ASP A 669 -14.36 -10.01 0.23
CA ASP A 669 -15.15 -8.88 0.66
C ASP A 669 -14.21 -7.83 1.29
N LEU A 670 -14.31 -6.57 0.89
CA LEU A 670 -13.46 -5.47 1.39
C LEU A 670 -14.16 -4.65 2.49
N GLY A 671 -15.31 -5.12 2.96
CA GLY A 671 -16.13 -4.45 3.96
C GLY A 671 -16.76 -3.16 3.44
N ALA A 672 -17.27 -2.37 4.39
CA ALA A 672 -17.82 -1.04 4.14
C ALA A 672 -16.72 -0.03 3.79
N ILE A 673 -16.92 0.74 2.71
CA ILE A 673 -16.04 1.85 2.33
C ILE A 673 -16.61 3.14 2.93
N ASP A 674 -15.86 3.78 3.81
CA ASP A 674 -16.17 5.10 4.35
C ASP A 674 -15.80 6.17 3.31
N VAL A 675 -16.81 6.68 2.60
CA VAL A 675 -16.63 7.61 1.48
C VAL A 675 -16.06 8.98 1.90
N ALA A 676 -16.06 9.28 3.20
CA ALA A 676 -15.41 10.48 3.73
C ALA A 676 -13.88 10.35 3.76
N SER A 677 -13.35 9.12 3.75
CA SER A 677 -11.93 8.81 3.93
C SER A 677 -11.28 8.08 2.75
N LEU A 678 -12.09 7.49 1.87
CA LEU A 678 -11.67 6.62 0.78
C LEU A 678 -12.43 6.96 -0.50
N SER A 679 -11.76 6.92 -1.65
CA SER A 679 -12.39 7.03 -2.97
C SER A 679 -12.92 5.66 -3.42
N PRO A 680 -14.25 5.45 -3.49
CA PRO A 680 -14.79 4.18 -3.95
C PRO A 680 -14.45 3.91 -5.42
N VAL A 681 -14.35 4.97 -6.23
CA VAL A 681 -13.95 4.90 -7.64
C VAL A 681 -12.52 4.38 -7.77
N ALA A 682 -11.58 4.90 -6.98
CA ALA A 682 -10.18 4.46 -7.02
C ALA A 682 -10.03 2.99 -6.65
N VAL A 683 -10.73 2.54 -5.59
CA VAL A 683 -10.76 1.13 -5.18
C VAL A 683 -11.31 0.24 -6.30
N MET A 684 -12.42 0.64 -6.93
CA MET A 684 -13.04 -0.14 -8.00
C MET A 684 -12.14 -0.26 -9.24
N GLN A 685 -11.48 0.83 -9.62
CA GLN A 685 -10.52 0.82 -10.72
C GLN A 685 -9.38 -0.15 -10.41
N GLN A 686 -8.87 -0.13 -9.18
CA GLN A 686 -7.81 -1.04 -8.74
C GLN A 686 -8.22 -2.51 -8.83
N VAL A 687 -9.39 -2.84 -8.27
CA VAL A 687 -9.88 -4.22 -8.21
C VAL A 687 -10.18 -4.76 -9.61
N ARG A 688 -10.74 -3.94 -10.51
CA ARG A 688 -10.93 -4.29 -11.92
C ARG A 688 -9.60 -4.49 -12.65
N ALA A 689 -8.60 -3.64 -12.40
CA ALA A 689 -7.28 -3.76 -13.00
C ALA A 689 -6.57 -5.06 -12.60
N ALA A 690 -6.90 -5.61 -11.42
CA ALA A 690 -6.42 -6.92 -10.96
C ALA A 690 -7.25 -8.11 -11.51
N GLY A 691 -8.23 -7.85 -12.39
CA GLY A 691 -9.03 -8.89 -13.04
C GLY A 691 -10.23 -9.39 -12.22
N PHE A 692 -10.52 -8.79 -11.07
CA PHE A 692 -11.70 -9.12 -10.28
C PHE A 692 -12.94 -8.35 -10.80
N ARG A 693 -14.13 -8.89 -10.53
CA ARG A 693 -15.41 -8.23 -10.80
C ARG A 693 -16.02 -7.72 -9.49
N PRO A 694 -15.78 -6.46 -9.11
CA PRO A 694 -16.32 -5.91 -7.88
C PRO A 694 -17.76 -5.41 -8.06
N MET A 695 -18.57 -5.54 -7.00
CA MET A 695 -19.70 -4.65 -6.72
C MET A 695 -19.28 -3.63 -5.64
N LEU A 696 -20.08 -2.61 -5.29
CA LEU A 696 -19.66 -1.53 -4.36
C LEU A 696 -20.44 -1.54 -3.03
N ARG A 697 -19.74 -1.30 -1.91
CA ARG A 697 -20.29 -0.85 -0.61
C ARG A 697 -19.88 0.59 -0.34
N ALA A 698 -20.82 1.50 -0.19
CA ALA A 698 -20.55 2.85 0.30
C ALA A 698 -21.24 3.04 1.65
N THR A 699 -20.53 3.64 2.61
CA THR A 699 -21.06 4.03 3.91
C THR A 699 -20.97 5.54 4.03
N VAL A 700 -22.11 6.18 4.30
CA VAL A 700 -22.19 7.61 4.61
C VAL A 700 -22.08 7.75 6.13
N LYS A 701 -21.06 8.46 6.61
CA LYS A 701 -20.94 8.88 8.01
C LYS A 701 -21.02 10.41 8.04
N GLU A 702 -22.11 11.00 8.52
CA GLU A 702 -22.13 12.43 8.85
C GLU A 702 -22.60 12.68 10.29
N PRO A 703 -21.93 13.58 11.03
CA PRO A 703 -22.57 14.44 12.01
C PRO A 703 -23.14 15.68 11.29
N VAL A 704 -24.45 15.75 11.11
CA VAL A 704 -25.08 16.88 10.40
C VAL A 704 -24.89 18.17 11.20
N SER A 705 -24.07 19.11 10.71
CA SER A 705 -24.07 20.51 11.18
C SER A 705 -24.95 21.38 10.29
N SER A 706 -25.60 22.37 10.90
CA SER A 706 -26.56 23.28 10.25
C SER A 706 -25.97 24.15 9.13
N GLU A 707 -24.64 24.29 9.07
CA GLU A 707 -23.94 25.16 8.12
C GLU A 707 -23.76 24.49 6.73
N VAL A 708 -23.70 23.15 6.68
CA VAL A 708 -23.59 22.39 5.41
C VAL A 708 -24.90 22.42 4.62
N THR A 709 -26.04 22.40 5.32
CA THR A 709 -27.38 22.54 4.73
C THR A 709 -27.57 23.90 4.03
N GLU A 710 -26.97 24.96 4.57
CA GLU A 710 -27.04 26.30 3.98
C GLU A 710 -26.11 26.46 2.75
N LEU A 711 -24.96 25.78 2.75
CA LEU A 711 -24.01 25.80 1.63
C LEU A 711 -24.52 25.03 0.40
N ILE A 712 -25.19 23.89 0.64
CA ILE A 712 -25.86 23.09 -0.41
C ILE A 712 -27.04 23.89 -1.00
N SER A 713 -27.78 24.60 -0.15
CA SER A 713 -28.90 25.47 -0.57
C SER A 713 -28.48 26.72 -1.37
N LYS A 714 -27.23 27.19 -1.22
CA LYS A 714 -26.67 28.31 -2.01
C LYS A 714 -26.08 27.84 -3.33
N SER A 715 -25.46 26.66 -3.36
CA SER A 715 -24.80 26.11 -4.57
C SER A 715 -25.79 25.63 -5.63
N LEU A 716 -27.03 25.27 -5.25
CA LEU A 716 -28.06 24.78 -6.17
C LEU A 716 -28.86 25.87 -6.91
N ARG A 717 -28.57 27.17 -6.69
CA ARG A 717 -29.33 28.27 -7.33
C ARG A 717 -28.76 28.80 -8.65
N HIS A 718 -27.54 28.41 -9.06
CA HIS A 718 -26.85 29.04 -10.20
C HIS A 718 -25.99 28.09 -11.06
N ALA A 719 -26.54 27.02 -11.62
CA ALA A 719 -25.85 26.26 -12.68
C ALA A 719 -26.81 25.90 -13.84
N PRO A 720 -26.56 26.36 -15.08
CA PRO A 720 -27.38 26.06 -16.24
C PRO A 720 -27.19 24.62 -16.74
N SER A 721 -28.24 24.09 -17.36
CA SER A 721 -28.29 22.77 -17.97
C SER A 721 -27.38 22.64 -19.19
N ALA A 722 -26.25 21.95 -19.05
CA ALA A 722 -25.65 21.14 -20.11
C ALA A 722 -24.58 20.21 -19.52
N PHE A 723 -24.50 19.01 -20.11
CA PHE A 723 -23.52 17.94 -19.90
C PHE A 723 -23.87 16.87 -18.85
N VAL A 724 -24.58 15.87 -19.36
CA VAL A 724 -24.47 14.45 -19.00
C VAL A 724 -23.40 13.86 -19.91
N ASP A 725 -22.29 13.43 -19.33
CA ASP A 725 -21.62 12.15 -19.55
C ASP A 725 -20.73 11.85 -18.35
#